data_AF-A0AAJ2LYE3-F1
#
_entry.id   AF-A0AAJ2LYE3-F1
#
_cell.length_a   1.000
_cell.length_b   1.000
_cell.length_c   1.000
_cell.angle_alpha   90.00
_cell.angle_beta   90.00
_cell.angle_gamma   90.00
#
_symmetry.space_group_name_H-M   'P 1'
#
loop_
_entity.id
_entity.type
_entity.pdbx_description
1 polymer ?
#
loop_
_entity_poly.entity_id
_entity_poly.type
_entity_poly.pdbx_seq_one_letter_code
_entity_poly.pdbx_strand_id
1 'polypeptide(L)'
;MTQNTAASSNIRLNRLGSTTAEDDQAMLSDAFVPTADFRSLVESEERTVVVGRRGTGKSALFLQLQKHWDLDKKVTVLSFAPEDIEVIGFRSALKPFAESFALARASTRLLWRYAMLMEVASALKRNYKATKLIEGDELLLSHIASWSSESGSLLKKCRHLAKKFLSAESPEEAVGDLSDNLNLKTVEERVFALLERSDRRIVLLMDRLDEGYEPDSIGIGIITGLVYASIELNKKAARIRPVIFLRDNIFRAVAKEDPDYSRNVEGQTIRLHWDWAQLLLLAAARMRVAFKLKVEKDQRLWDRCTAGELQGREGFKKCLQFTLYRPRDLLSLLNEAFYCAAREGRETAIVSDLDYAARSISVARLEDLWKEYHRTFPSIQAASNAFANGDPGFDVNYAINVLEAVSKNLPDSSAQPVVQDFRLLEPSGIVQGLYSVGFLGIHDVHSSSFIFCHDGRTPDKNFQNNERLLIHPCYWLGLNLNKNALKADEAADITDEYGIKVLSATPEIRNSKLGQIASQLDAIPLGKEGESEFEVWCLDALRTVFATHLSNIQQHPNGASVQRRDIVGQNRESSEFWRRVYKDYGVRHAIFETKNYEEVGAAEYRQLQSYLTGPYGKLGFLITRDEDAQPRNGKDSDWIKEMYHSHGVVLMKFTAKFLTGLLLKLRNPEKHDSIDRHMNTLLDTYERNYLNIKSTRRKK
;
A
#
# COMPACT_ATOMS: atom_id res chain seq x y z
N MET A 1 29.99 -47.73 37.61
CA MET A 1 28.91 -46.74 37.44
C MET A 1 29.52 -45.41 37.03
N THR A 2 29.81 -45.25 35.74
CA THR A 2 30.27 -43.99 35.15
C THR A 2 29.04 -43.25 34.66
N GLN A 3 28.69 -42.16 35.33
CA GLN A 3 27.62 -41.26 34.93
C GLN A 3 27.96 -40.67 33.57
N ASN A 4 27.24 -41.11 32.54
CA ASN A 4 27.24 -40.50 31.24
C ASN A 4 26.40 -39.22 31.36
N THR A 5 27.05 -38.09 31.62
CA THR A 5 26.44 -36.77 31.53
C THR A 5 26.06 -36.52 30.07
N ALA A 6 24.84 -36.86 29.71
CA ALA A 6 24.21 -36.41 28.47
C ALA A 6 24.20 -34.88 28.52
N ALA A 7 25.12 -34.26 27.78
CA ALA A 7 25.11 -32.83 27.55
C ALA A 7 23.74 -32.47 26.98
N SER A 8 22.95 -31.71 27.73
CA SER A 8 21.77 -31.04 27.21
C SER A 8 22.24 -30.17 26.04
N SER A 9 22.10 -30.67 24.82
CA SER A 9 22.37 -29.90 23.61
C SER A 9 21.46 -28.67 23.68
N ASN A 10 22.05 -27.49 23.86
CA ASN A 10 21.31 -26.23 23.87
C ASN A 10 20.58 -26.08 22.53
N ILE A 11 19.31 -26.48 22.49
CA ILE A 11 18.44 -26.34 21.32
C ILE A 11 18.20 -24.84 21.16
N ARG A 12 18.77 -24.26 20.10
CA ARG A 12 18.60 -22.83 19.77
C ARG A 12 17.50 -22.68 18.74
N LEU A 13 16.51 -21.83 19.02
CA LEU A 13 15.43 -21.47 18.07
C LEU A 13 16.00 -20.87 16.77
N ASN A 14 16.88 -19.86 16.89
CA ASN A 14 17.47 -19.17 15.74
C ASN A 14 18.89 -19.66 15.46
N ARG A 15 19.05 -20.95 15.17
CA ARG A 15 20.38 -21.57 15.01
C ARG A 15 21.20 -20.96 13.86
N LEU A 16 20.55 -20.54 12.77
CA LEU A 16 21.15 -19.88 11.60
C LEU A 16 21.17 -18.34 11.72
N GLY A 17 20.89 -17.79 12.90
CA GLY A 17 20.79 -16.35 13.13
C GLY A 17 19.36 -15.83 13.12
N SER A 18 19.19 -14.57 13.54
CA SER A 18 17.89 -13.88 13.57
C SER A 18 17.40 -13.55 12.15
N THR A 19 16.09 -13.41 12.03
CA THR A 19 15.39 -12.99 10.82
C THR A 19 15.41 -11.47 10.59
N THR A 20 15.73 -10.71 11.64
CA THR A 20 15.92 -9.25 11.67
C THR A 20 17.41 -8.94 11.67
N ALA A 21 17.85 -8.00 10.83
CA ALA A 21 19.28 -7.74 10.64
C ALA A 21 19.92 -7.10 11.88
N GLU A 22 19.13 -6.30 12.61
CA GLU A 22 19.52 -5.56 13.81
C GLU A 22 19.90 -6.51 14.95
N ASP A 23 19.19 -7.63 15.07
CA ASP A 23 19.42 -8.67 16.08
C ASP A 23 20.41 -9.74 15.61
N ASP A 24 20.84 -9.70 14.35
CA ASP A 24 21.67 -10.74 13.71
C ASP A 24 23.13 -10.32 13.48
N GLN A 25 23.59 -9.24 14.13
CA GLN A 25 24.88 -8.61 13.82
C GLN A 25 26.09 -9.57 13.91
N ALA A 26 26.08 -10.51 14.86
CA ALA A 26 27.17 -11.48 15.01
C ALA A 26 27.21 -12.46 13.83
N MET A 27 26.09 -13.10 13.50
CA MET A 27 26.01 -14.02 12.37
C MET A 27 26.25 -13.30 11.04
N LEU A 28 25.71 -12.09 10.88
CA LEU A 28 26.00 -11.24 9.72
C LEU A 28 27.48 -10.92 9.60
N SER A 29 28.19 -10.71 10.71
CA SER A 29 29.64 -10.45 10.65
C SER A 29 30.42 -11.65 10.13
N ASP A 30 30.03 -12.86 10.52
CA ASP A 30 30.77 -14.09 10.22
C ASP A 30 30.33 -14.78 8.90
N ALA A 31 29.09 -14.54 8.47
CA ALA A 31 28.44 -15.26 7.38
C ALA A 31 27.74 -14.35 6.35
N PHE A 32 28.17 -13.10 6.19
CA PHE A 32 27.69 -12.24 5.11
C PHE A 32 28.14 -12.76 3.74
N VAL A 33 27.22 -12.75 2.78
CA VAL A 33 27.48 -13.11 1.39
C VAL A 33 27.53 -11.83 0.55
N PRO A 34 28.71 -11.41 0.05
CA PRO A 34 28.81 -10.23 -0.80
C PRO A 34 28.25 -10.53 -2.19
N THR A 35 27.00 -10.12 -2.41
CA THR A 35 26.29 -10.24 -3.69
C THR A 35 26.85 -9.27 -4.75
N ALA A 36 26.44 -9.44 -6.01
CA ALA A 36 26.77 -8.49 -7.07
C ALA A 36 26.30 -7.06 -6.72
N ASP A 37 25.09 -6.93 -6.15
CA ASP A 37 24.54 -5.63 -5.72
C ASP A 37 25.42 -4.95 -4.67
N PHE A 38 25.93 -5.71 -3.68
CA PHE A 38 26.86 -5.17 -2.69
C PHE A 38 28.15 -4.65 -3.35
N ARG A 39 28.74 -5.44 -4.25
CA ARG A 39 29.96 -5.03 -4.97
C ARG A 39 29.71 -3.80 -5.83
N SER A 40 28.60 -3.75 -6.56
CA SER A 40 28.21 -2.59 -7.36
C SER A 40 28.06 -1.32 -6.51
N LEU A 41 27.54 -1.41 -5.28
CA LEU A 41 27.42 -0.24 -4.39
C LEU A 41 28.76 0.26 -3.87
N VAL A 42 29.72 -0.65 -3.66
CA VAL A 42 31.08 -0.33 -3.20
C VAL A 42 31.94 0.23 -4.34
N GLU A 43 31.86 -0.40 -5.51
CA GLU A 43 32.74 -0.13 -6.67
C GLU A 43 32.21 1.00 -7.57
N SER A 44 30.89 1.21 -7.62
CA SER A 44 30.24 2.22 -8.46
C SER A 44 29.52 3.30 -7.65
N GLU A 45 29.67 4.53 -8.12
CA GLU A 45 29.01 5.73 -7.58
C GLU A 45 27.74 6.08 -8.36
N GLU A 46 27.39 5.35 -9.43
CA GLU A 46 26.31 5.73 -10.35
C GLU A 46 24.91 5.57 -9.74
N ARG A 47 24.73 4.62 -8.82
CA ARG A 47 23.41 4.23 -8.32
C ARG A 47 23.23 4.61 -6.86
N THR A 48 22.32 5.53 -6.61
CA THR A 48 22.06 6.15 -5.29
C THR A 48 20.94 5.44 -4.54
N VAL A 49 20.01 4.79 -5.25
CA VAL A 49 18.78 4.24 -4.69
C VAL A 49 18.83 2.72 -4.68
N VAL A 50 18.67 2.09 -3.52
CA VAL A 50 18.57 0.63 -3.36
C VAL A 50 17.14 0.28 -3.01
N VAL A 51 16.51 -0.57 -3.82
CA VAL A 51 15.10 -0.92 -3.71
C VAL A 51 14.96 -2.42 -3.46
N GLY A 52 14.06 -2.80 -2.56
CA GLY A 52 13.73 -4.20 -2.35
C GLY A 52 12.52 -4.40 -1.46
N ARG A 53 11.87 -5.56 -1.58
CA ARG A 53 10.72 -5.93 -0.74
C ARG A 53 11.12 -6.17 0.71
N ARG A 54 10.14 -6.35 1.60
CA ARG A 54 10.39 -6.73 3.00
C ARG A 54 11.07 -8.10 3.02
N GLY A 55 12.18 -8.22 3.75
CA GLY A 55 12.93 -9.47 3.88
C GLY A 55 14.02 -9.74 2.84
N THR A 56 14.23 -8.84 1.85
CA THR A 56 15.28 -9.01 0.81
C THR A 56 16.70 -8.67 1.27
N GLY A 57 16.88 -8.24 2.52
CA GLY A 57 18.20 -7.96 3.10
C GLY A 57 18.69 -6.50 3.00
N LYS A 58 17.80 -5.51 2.77
CA LYS A 58 18.17 -4.07 2.76
C LYS A 58 18.95 -3.64 4.00
N SER A 59 18.44 -3.92 5.20
CA SER A 59 19.09 -3.54 6.46
C SER A 59 20.39 -4.32 6.72
N ALA A 60 20.46 -5.59 6.28
CA ALA A 60 21.71 -6.34 6.32
C ALA A 60 22.77 -5.72 5.38
N LEU A 61 22.36 -5.29 4.19
CA LEU A 61 23.22 -4.60 3.22
C LEU A 61 23.67 -3.23 3.75
N PHE A 62 22.77 -2.47 4.37
CA PHE A 62 23.07 -1.20 5.05
C PHE A 62 24.17 -1.36 6.12
N LEU A 63 24.00 -2.33 7.04
CA LEU A 63 24.98 -2.58 8.11
C LEU A 63 26.35 -3.00 7.56
N GLN A 64 26.38 -3.77 6.48
CA GLN A 64 27.63 -4.26 5.90
C GLN A 64 28.34 -3.20 5.07
N LEU A 65 27.60 -2.35 4.37
CA LEU A 65 28.17 -1.18 3.72
C LEU A 65 28.75 -0.20 4.74
N GLN A 66 28.06 0.04 5.85
CA GLN A 66 28.58 0.84 6.94
C GLN A 66 29.91 0.27 7.45
N LYS A 67 29.93 -1.02 7.83
CA LYS A 67 31.15 -1.70 8.27
C LYS A 67 32.27 -1.64 7.24
N HIS A 68 31.97 -1.82 5.95
CA HIS A 68 32.95 -1.78 4.88
C HIS A 68 33.61 -0.41 4.76
N TRP A 69 32.81 0.66 4.73
CA TRP A 69 33.34 2.02 4.57
C TRP A 69 33.98 2.57 5.85
N ASP A 70 33.57 2.12 7.05
CA ASP A 70 34.23 2.48 8.31
C ASP A 70 35.68 1.96 8.42
N LEU A 71 36.08 0.97 7.61
CA LEU A 71 37.47 0.50 7.55
C LEU A 71 38.42 1.53 6.93
N ASP A 72 37.92 2.40 6.05
CA ASP A 72 38.73 3.45 5.42
C ASP A 72 38.75 4.70 6.30
N LYS A 73 39.91 5.00 6.88
CA LYS A 73 40.13 6.17 7.75
C LYS A 73 39.90 7.51 7.06
N LYS A 74 39.86 7.58 5.72
CA LYS A 74 39.54 8.79 4.94
C LYS A 74 38.04 8.96 4.72
N VAL A 75 37.27 7.89 4.87
CA VAL A 75 35.81 7.91 4.75
C VAL A 75 35.19 8.26 6.11
N THR A 76 34.08 8.97 6.09
CA THR A 76 33.22 9.16 7.25
C THR A 76 31.81 8.76 6.86
N VAL A 77 31.27 7.75 7.54
CA VAL A 77 29.92 7.25 7.31
C VAL A 77 28.94 7.98 8.22
N LEU A 78 27.90 8.57 7.64
CA LEU A 78 26.77 9.15 8.36
C LEU A 78 25.54 8.32 8.05
N SER A 79 25.00 7.69 9.09
CA SER A 79 23.88 6.77 9.00
C SER A 79 22.61 7.39 9.58
N PHE A 80 21.52 7.30 8.84
CA PHE A 80 20.21 7.82 9.23
C PHE A 80 19.17 6.70 9.12
N ALA A 81 18.46 6.44 10.21
CA ALA A 81 17.35 5.49 10.24
C ALA A 81 16.22 6.10 11.07
N PRO A 82 15.33 6.90 10.45
CA PRO A 82 14.29 7.62 11.18
C PRO A 82 13.34 6.70 11.94
N GLU A 83 12.91 7.14 13.12
CA GLU A 83 11.85 6.47 13.87
C GLU A 83 10.46 7.00 13.47
N ASP A 84 9.42 6.19 13.70
CA ASP A 84 8.03 6.51 13.35
C ASP A 84 7.56 7.85 13.93
N ILE A 85 7.87 8.13 15.19
CA ILE A 85 7.52 9.38 15.90
C ILE A 85 8.13 10.61 15.20
N GLU A 86 9.34 10.46 14.66
CA GLU A 86 10.07 11.54 14.00
C GLU A 86 9.46 11.86 12.65
N VAL A 87 9.09 10.82 11.90
CA VAL A 87 8.40 10.93 10.62
C VAL A 87 7.02 11.54 10.80
N ILE A 88 6.25 11.10 11.79
CA ILE A 88 4.94 11.68 12.15
C ILE A 88 5.08 13.17 12.49
N GLY A 89 6.10 13.51 13.29
CA GLY A 89 6.39 14.89 13.68
C GLY A 89 6.73 15.78 12.49
N PHE A 90 7.58 15.29 11.58
CA PHE A 90 8.00 16.01 10.38
C PHE A 90 6.85 16.17 9.38
N ARG A 91 6.07 15.11 9.13
CA ARG A 91 4.85 15.14 8.30
C ARG A 91 3.89 16.23 8.76
N SER A 92 3.70 16.37 10.08
CA SER A 92 2.82 17.41 10.62
C SER A 92 3.23 18.84 10.25
N ALA A 93 4.52 19.11 10.02
CA ALA A 93 4.98 20.44 9.61
C ALA A 93 4.73 20.72 8.12
N LEU A 94 4.45 19.68 7.33
CA LEU A 94 4.21 19.76 5.89
C LEU A 94 2.71 19.71 5.54
N LYS A 95 1.83 19.66 6.54
CA LYS A 95 0.37 19.73 6.35
C LYS A 95 -0.11 20.88 5.45
N PRO A 96 0.50 22.08 5.46
CA PRO A 96 0.13 23.13 4.52
C PRO A 96 0.22 22.74 3.05
N PHE A 97 1.06 21.74 2.71
CA PHE A 97 1.29 21.26 1.35
C PHE A 97 0.54 19.97 1.03
N ALA A 98 -0.40 19.54 1.87
CA ALA A 98 -1.12 18.27 1.71
C ALA A 98 -1.83 18.12 0.37
N GLU A 99 -2.28 19.24 -0.20
CA GLU A 99 -3.02 19.26 -1.47
C GLU A 99 -2.12 19.26 -2.71
N SER A 100 -0.81 19.49 -2.56
CA SER A 100 0.13 19.60 -3.68
C SER A 100 1.38 18.75 -3.46
N PHE A 101 1.44 17.60 -4.14
CA PHE A 101 2.64 16.78 -4.21
C PHE A 101 3.86 17.57 -4.69
N ALA A 102 3.70 18.46 -5.67
CA ALA A 102 4.79 19.26 -6.23
C ALA A 102 5.44 20.18 -5.17
N LEU A 103 4.63 20.85 -4.35
CA LEU A 103 5.12 21.71 -3.26
C LEU A 103 5.71 20.90 -2.11
N ALA A 104 5.08 19.77 -1.74
CA ALA A 104 5.61 18.86 -0.73
C ALA A 104 6.98 18.29 -1.15
N ARG A 105 7.13 17.87 -2.41
CA ARG A 105 8.40 17.40 -2.99
C ARG A 105 9.44 18.52 -3.02
N ALA A 106 9.08 19.72 -3.48
CA ALA A 106 10.03 20.83 -3.61
C ALA A 106 10.57 21.31 -2.26
N SER A 107 9.68 21.52 -1.28
CA SER A 107 10.05 21.93 0.09
C SER A 107 10.96 20.89 0.77
N THR A 108 10.54 19.62 0.76
CA THR A 108 11.30 18.54 1.40
C THR A 108 12.64 18.31 0.71
N ARG A 109 12.73 18.42 -0.62
CA ARG A 109 14.01 18.35 -1.34
C ARG A 109 15.02 19.38 -0.83
N LEU A 110 14.61 20.64 -0.67
CA LEU A 110 15.47 21.71 -0.18
C LEU A 110 15.88 21.47 1.28
N LEU A 111 14.92 21.07 2.14
CA LEU A 111 15.19 20.74 3.54
C LEU A 111 16.17 19.58 3.68
N TRP A 112 15.97 18.49 2.94
CA TRP A 112 16.85 17.31 2.96
C TRP A 112 18.26 17.66 2.49
N ARG A 113 18.37 18.43 1.41
CA ARG A 113 19.67 18.86 0.87
C ARG A 113 20.44 19.71 1.87
N TYR A 114 19.78 20.70 2.48
CA TYR A 114 20.38 21.49 3.55
C TYR A 114 20.78 20.63 4.76
N ALA A 115 19.90 19.75 5.22
CA ALA A 115 20.13 18.88 6.37
C ALA A 115 21.34 17.96 6.16
N MET A 116 21.45 17.32 4.98
CA MET A 116 22.60 16.48 4.64
C MET A 116 23.90 17.29 4.62
N LEU A 117 23.90 18.49 4.02
CA LEU A 117 25.06 19.38 4.02
C LEU A 117 25.47 19.79 5.44
N MET A 118 24.51 20.04 6.34
CA MET A 118 24.79 20.40 7.73
C MET A 118 25.30 19.22 8.56
N GLU A 119 24.79 18.01 8.34
CA GLU A 119 25.34 16.81 8.97
C GLU A 119 26.77 16.51 8.48
N VAL A 120 27.02 16.68 7.17
CA VAL A 120 28.38 16.62 6.59
C VAL A 120 29.31 17.65 7.24
N ALA A 121 28.91 18.92 7.28
CA ALA A 121 29.72 20.00 7.83
C ALA A 121 29.99 19.80 9.34
N SER A 122 28.98 19.34 10.08
CA SER A 122 29.09 19.03 11.50
C SER A 122 30.04 17.86 11.76
N ALA A 123 30.00 16.82 10.92
CA ALA A 123 30.92 15.68 11.00
C ALA A 123 32.37 16.10 10.73
N LEU A 124 32.59 16.96 9.72
CA LEU A 124 33.91 17.51 9.42
C LEU A 124 34.43 18.40 10.56
N LYS A 125 33.57 19.21 11.20
CA LYS A 125 33.96 20.05 12.35
C LYS A 125 34.49 19.25 13.53
N ARG A 126 33.99 18.02 13.76
CA ARG A 126 34.49 17.11 14.80
C ARG A 126 35.89 16.57 14.50
N ASN A 127 36.37 16.70 13.27
CA ASN A 127 37.68 16.22 12.85
C ASN A 127 38.74 17.32 12.94
N TYR A 128 39.73 17.16 13.81
CA TYR A 128 40.78 18.15 14.11
C TYR A 128 41.45 18.78 12.86
N LYS A 129 41.64 18.02 11.77
CA LYS A 129 42.24 18.56 10.54
C LYS A 129 41.31 19.52 9.79
N ALA A 130 40.02 19.25 9.80
CA ALA A 130 39.03 20.07 9.13
C ALA A 130 38.52 21.22 10.02
N THR A 131 38.59 21.10 11.35
CA THR A 131 38.22 22.17 12.28
C THR A 131 38.93 23.49 11.96
N LYS A 132 40.24 23.46 11.72
CA LYS A 132 41.04 24.66 11.36
C LYS A 132 40.62 25.29 10.03
N LEU A 133 40.06 24.49 9.11
CA LEU A 133 39.57 24.98 7.82
C LEU A 133 38.19 25.65 7.95
N ILE A 134 37.41 25.24 8.95
CA ILE A 134 36.06 25.76 9.23
C ILE A 134 36.13 26.99 10.15
N GLU A 135 37.12 27.08 11.03
CA GLU A 135 37.30 28.21 11.96
C GLU A 135 37.37 29.57 11.24
N GLY A 136 37.86 29.61 10.00
CA GLY A 136 37.89 30.82 9.17
C GLY A 136 36.61 31.10 8.37
N ASP A 137 35.55 30.28 8.51
CA ASP A 137 34.30 30.39 7.77
C ASP A 137 33.13 30.72 8.72
N GLU A 138 32.98 32.00 9.04
CA GLU A 138 31.95 32.50 9.98
C GLU A 138 30.52 32.11 9.56
N LEU A 139 30.23 32.16 8.26
CA LEU A 139 28.92 31.80 7.72
C LEU A 139 28.63 30.31 7.99
N LEU A 140 29.52 29.42 7.55
CA LEU A 140 29.31 27.98 7.76
C LEU A 140 29.26 27.64 9.26
N LEU A 141 30.06 28.30 10.10
CA LEU A 141 30.02 28.14 11.55
C LEU A 141 28.67 28.53 12.15
N SER A 142 28.07 29.64 11.71
CA SER A 142 26.74 30.08 12.16
C SER A 142 25.65 29.08 11.79
N HIS A 143 25.70 28.53 10.57
CA HIS A 143 24.77 27.51 10.09
C HIS A 143 24.95 26.20 10.86
N ILE A 144 26.19 25.75 11.09
CA ILE A 144 26.48 24.57 11.92
C ILE A 144 25.99 24.79 13.36
N ALA A 145 26.25 25.96 13.95
CA ALA A 145 25.84 26.29 15.31
C ALA A 145 24.32 26.21 15.45
N SER A 146 23.58 26.85 14.53
CA SER A 146 22.12 26.80 14.45
C SER A 146 21.59 25.38 14.23
N TRP A 147 22.24 24.58 13.38
CA TRP A 147 21.88 23.18 13.17
C TRP A 147 22.15 22.30 14.41
N SER A 148 23.20 22.60 15.16
CA SER A 148 23.63 21.84 16.34
C SER A 148 22.95 22.27 17.65
N SER A 149 22.35 23.46 17.70
CA SER A 149 21.61 23.92 18.89
C SER A 149 20.34 23.11 19.14
N GLU A 150 19.78 22.52 18.08
CA GLU A 150 18.66 21.60 18.18
C GLU A 150 19.16 20.17 18.44
N SER A 151 18.79 19.63 19.60
CA SER A 151 19.11 18.26 19.97
C SER A 151 18.12 17.26 19.35
N GLY A 152 18.65 16.21 18.75
CA GLY A 152 17.88 15.08 18.22
C GLY A 152 18.27 14.70 16.80
N SER A 153 17.43 13.88 16.17
CA SER A 153 17.66 13.34 14.84
C SER A 153 17.55 14.39 13.73
N LEU A 154 17.99 13.99 12.54
CA LEU A 154 17.91 14.79 11.33
C LEU A 154 16.48 15.29 11.08
N LEU A 155 15.47 14.41 11.16
CA LEU A 155 14.07 14.80 10.89
C LEU A 155 13.51 15.77 11.92
N LYS A 156 13.91 15.67 13.19
CA LYS A 156 13.51 16.64 14.21
C LYS A 156 14.07 18.03 13.92
N LYS A 157 15.32 18.11 13.45
CA LYS A 157 15.93 19.38 13.01
C LYS A 157 15.29 19.92 11.73
N CYS A 158 15.01 19.06 10.74
CA CYS A 158 14.23 19.44 9.55
C CYS A 158 12.84 19.98 9.93
N ARG A 159 12.17 19.38 10.91
CA ARG A 159 10.88 19.86 11.43
C ARG A 159 11.00 21.27 12.02
N HIS A 160 12.08 21.58 12.75
CA HIS A 160 12.31 22.92 13.27
C HIS A 160 12.46 23.93 12.12
N LEU A 161 13.29 23.63 11.11
CA LEU A 161 13.45 24.49 9.94
C LEU A 161 12.14 24.67 9.15
N ALA A 162 11.40 23.57 8.96
CA ALA A 162 10.10 23.60 8.31
C ALA A 162 9.13 24.54 9.04
N LYS A 163 9.04 24.46 10.38
CA LYS A 163 8.20 25.37 11.17
C LYS A 163 8.66 26.83 11.12
N LYS A 164 9.95 27.08 10.92
CA LYS A 164 10.52 28.43 10.88
C LYS A 164 10.26 29.12 9.54
N PHE A 165 10.37 28.38 8.43
CA PHE A 165 10.39 28.96 7.09
C PHE A 165 9.19 28.61 6.22
N LEU A 166 8.45 27.54 6.55
CA LEU A 166 7.25 27.18 5.81
C LEU A 166 6.02 27.82 6.46
N SER A 167 5.17 28.42 5.63
CA SER A 167 3.92 29.05 6.05
C SER A 167 2.71 28.39 5.39
N ALA A 168 1.58 28.41 6.08
CA ALA A 168 0.29 28.02 5.51
C ALA A 168 -0.41 29.16 4.76
N GLU A 169 0.02 30.40 4.97
CA GLU A 169 -0.62 31.58 4.38
C GLU A 169 -0.21 31.75 2.90
N SER A 170 1.08 31.56 2.59
CA SER A 170 1.61 31.58 1.21
C SER A 170 2.56 30.39 0.96
N PRO A 171 2.01 29.18 0.71
CA PRO A 171 2.80 27.97 0.51
C PRO A 171 3.85 28.07 -0.62
N GLU A 172 3.48 28.66 -1.76
CA GLU A 172 4.33 28.79 -2.95
C GLU A 172 5.51 29.73 -2.69
N GLU A 173 5.26 30.90 -2.10
CA GLU A 173 6.30 31.87 -1.73
C GLU A 173 7.26 31.27 -0.70
N ALA A 174 6.72 30.63 0.33
CA ALA A 174 7.53 29.98 1.36
C ALA A 174 8.48 28.93 0.78
N VAL A 175 8.07 28.19 -0.26
CA VAL A 175 8.94 27.25 -0.97
C VAL A 175 9.95 27.96 -1.88
N GLY A 176 9.53 29.02 -2.58
CA GLY A 176 10.39 29.84 -3.42
C GLY A 176 11.55 30.47 -2.65
N ASP A 177 11.25 31.03 -1.48
CA ASP A 177 12.22 31.73 -0.63
C ASP A 177 13.09 30.77 0.21
N LEU A 178 12.69 29.49 0.33
CA LEU A 178 13.36 28.53 1.21
C LEU A 178 14.84 28.34 0.87
N SER A 179 15.20 28.32 -0.42
CA SER A 179 16.59 28.18 -0.85
C SER A 179 17.46 29.34 -0.36
N ASP A 180 16.93 30.56 -0.42
CA ASP A 180 17.63 31.78 -0.03
C ASP A 180 17.66 31.93 1.50
N ASN A 181 16.54 31.64 2.17
CA ASN A 181 16.45 31.59 3.63
C ASN A 181 17.46 30.62 4.27
N LEU A 182 17.77 29.52 3.57
CA LEU A 182 18.77 28.54 3.99
C LEU A 182 20.19 28.85 3.49
N ASN A 183 20.38 29.91 2.70
CA ASN A 183 21.63 30.20 1.98
C ASN A 183 22.18 28.99 1.23
N LEU A 184 21.30 28.17 0.64
CA LEU A 184 21.62 26.79 0.26
C LEU A 184 22.79 26.70 -0.73
N LYS A 185 22.83 27.60 -1.73
CA LYS A 185 23.91 27.65 -2.74
C LYS A 185 25.27 27.93 -2.10
N THR A 186 25.34 28.98 -1.27
CA THR A 186 26.57 29.39 -0.59
C THR A 186 27.07 28.31 0.38
N VAL A 187 26.15 27.70 1.12
CA VAL A 187 26.45 26.59 2.04
C VAL A 187 26.98 25.39 1.27
N GLU A 188 26.34 25.03 0.15
CA GLU A 188 26.77 23.93 -0.72
C GLU A 188 28.19 24.14 -1.23
N GLU A 189 28.47 25.30 -1.82
CA GLU A 189 29.81 25.64 -2.35
C GLU A 189 30.89 25.56 -1.26
N ARG A 190 30.61 26.08 -0.06
CA ARG A 190 31.55 26.06 1.08
C ARG A 190 31.79 24.64 1.60
N VAL A 191 30.74 23.82 1.72
CA VAL A 191 30.87 22.43 2.17
C VAL A 191 31.64 21.59 1.15
N PHE A 192 31.41 21.77 -0.15
CA PHE A 192 32.14 21.05 -1.20
C PHE A 192 33.62 21.46 -1.21
N ALA A 193 33.93 22.76 -1.14
CA ALA A 193 35.30 23.24 -1.03
C ALA A 193 36.02 22.71 0.22
N LEU A 194 35.31 22.61 1.35
CA LEU A 194 35.84 22.03 2.58
C LEU A 194 36.16 20.54 2.44
N LEU A 195 35.29 19.76 1.77
CA LEU A 195 35.53 18.35 1.50
C LEU A 195 36.77 18.12 0.65
N GLU A 196 36.95 18.92 -0.41
CA GLU A 196 38.14 18.86 -1.26
C GLU A 196 39.41 19.19 -0.46
N ARG A 197 39.39 20.27 0.33
CA ARG A 197 40.56 20.69 1.13
C ARG A 197 40.90 19.74 2.27
N SER A 198 39.90 19.06 2.83
CA SER A 198 40.11 18.12 3.94
C SER A 198 40.57 16.73 3.48
N ASP A 199 40.54 16.46 2.17
CA ASP A 199 40.80 15.16 1.57
C ASP A 199 39.97 14.02 2.23
N ARG A 200 38.69 14.31 2.50
CA ARG A 200 37.75 13.38 3.13
C ARG A 200 36.64 13.01 2.19
N ARG A 201 36.18 11.75 2.29
CA ARG A 201 34.99 11.26 1.60
C ARG A 201 33.89 11.04 2.62
N ILE A 202 32.67 11.43 2.29
CA ILE A 202 31.49 11.20 3.13
C ILE A 202 30.60 10.20 2.44
N VAL A 203 30.13 9.22 3.20
CA VAL A 203 29.07 8.30 2.77
C VAL A 203 27.83 8.59 3.61
N LEU A 204 26.69 8.84 2.96
CA LEU A 204 25.41 9.02 3.64
C LEU A 204 24.57 7.76 3.44
N LEU A 205 24.26 7.03 4.49
CA LEU A 205 23.41 5.84 4.42
C LEU A 205 22.05 6.14 5.04
N MET A 206 20.97 5.79 4.34
CA MET A 206 19.60 6.00 4.85
C MET A 206 18.77 4.74 4.73
N ASP A 207 18.31 4.18 5.85
CA ASP A 207 17.42 3.01 5.90
C ASP A 207 16.16 3.31 6.73
N ARG A 208 15.21 2.37 6.76
CA ARG A 208 13.95 2.47 7.54
C ARG A 208 13.07 3.68 7.19
N LEU A 209 13.17 4.16 5.95
CA LEU A 209 12.33 5.26 5.42
C LEU A 209 10.85 4.88 5.29
N ASP A 210 10.52 3.62 5.54
CA ASP A 210 9.18 3.06 5.62
C ASP A 210 8.49 3.21 6.98
N GLU A 211 9.22 3.54 8.04
CA GLU A 211 8.63 3.76 9.36
C GLU A 211 7.82 5.07 9.36
N GLY A 212 6.57 5.02 9.81
CA GLY A 212 5.68 6.19 9.79
C GLY A 212 5.32 6.71 8.38
N TYR A 213 5.62 5.97 7.32
CA TYR A 213 5.26 6.31 5.95
C TYR A 213 3.76 6.10 5.69
N GLU A 214 3.14 7.06 5.01
CA GLU A 214 1.79 6.93 4.46
C GLU A 214 1.80 7.30 2.96
N PRO A 215 1.03 6.59 2.12
CA PRO A 215 1.01 6.79 0.67
C PRO A 215 0.14 7.99 0.25
N ASP A 216 0.30 9.14 0.92
CA ASP A 216 -0.34 10.40 0.59
C ASP A 216 0.64 11.39 -0.05
N SER A 217 0.13 12.52 -0.55
CA SER A 217 0.96 13.55 -1.23
C SER A 217 2.16 14.00 -0.40
N ILE A 218 2.01 14.13 0.93
CA ILE A 218 3.09 14.52 1.83
C ILE A 218 4.12 13.40 1.96
N GLY A 219 3.68 12.16 2.20
CA GLY A 219 4.58 11.03 2.43
C GLY A 219 5.39 10.70 1.20
N ILE A 220 4.73 10.67 0.04
CA ILE A 220 5.40 10.53 -1.24
C ILE A 220 6.31 11.74 -1.49
N GLY A 221 5.86 12.96 -1.21
CA GLY A 221 6.66 14.18 -1.29
C GLY A 221 7.96 14.13 -0.48
N ILE A 222 7.92 13.70 0.79
CA ILE A 222 9.09 13.57 1.67
C ILE A 222 10.13 12.63 1.08
N ILE A 223 9.69 11.45 0.63
CA ILE A 223 10.59 10.44 0.06
C ILE A 223 11.14 10.88 -1.28
N THR A 224 10.30 11.41 -2.18
CA THR A 224 10.76 11.93 -3.47
C THR A 224 11.73 13.08 -3.27
N GLY A 225 11.46 14.00 -2.33
CA GLY A 225 12.37 15.09 -1.99
C GLY A 225 13.74 14.57 -1.54
N LEU A 226 13.78 13.54 -0.71
CA LEU A 226 15.03 12.88 -0.29
C LEU A 226 15.77 12.21 -1.46
N VAL A 227 15.05 11.48 -2.32
CA VAL A 227 15.60 10.84 -3.51
C VAL A 227 16.30 11.87 -4.41
N TYR A 228 15.61 12.97 -4.71
CA TYR A 228 16.16 14.04 -5.54
C TYR A 228 17.35 14.72 -4.87
N ALA A 229 17.24 15.06 -3.58
CA ALA A 229 18.35 15.68 -2.85
C ALA A 229 19.59 14.80 -2.86
N SER A 230 19.42 13.48 -2.71
CA SER A 230 20.51 12.50 -2.72
C SER A 230 21.16 12.40 -4.11
N ILE A 231 20.36 12.29 -5.18
CA ILE A 231 20.85 12.21 -6.56
C ILE A 231 21.56 13.52 -6.96
N GLU A 232 21.01 14.68 -6.60
CA GLU A 232 21.62 15.97 -6.86
C GLU A 232 22.99 16.11 -6.16
N LEU A 233 23.08 15.72 -4.88
CA LEU A 233 24.35 15.74 -4.14
C LEU A 233 25.38 14.78 -4.74
N ASN A 234 24.98 13.55 -5.07
CA ASN A 234 25.86 12.55 -5.69
C ASN A 234 26.45 13.04 -7.02
N LYS A 235 25.66 13.76 -7.83
CA LYS A 235 26.12 14.33 -9.11
C LYS A 235 27.03 15.55 -8.95
N LYS A 236 26.81 16.36 -7.92
CA LYS A 236 27.54 17.63 -7.72
C LYS A 236 28.82 17.50 -6.91
N ALA A 237 28.91 16.50 -6.03
CA ALA A 237 30.02 16.34 -5.10
C ALA A 237 30.61 14.94 -5.18
N ALA A 238 31.74 14.80 -5.88
CA ALA A 238 32.47 13.54 -6.03
C ALA A 238 32.87 12.89 -4.69
N ARG A 239 33.03 13.70 -3.63
CA ARG A 239 33.39 13.22 -2.29
C ARG A 239 32.19 12.91 -1.40
N ILE A 240 30.95 13.06 -1.88
CA ILE A 240 29.74 12.69 -1.14
C ILE A 240 29.06 11.55 -1.86
N ARG A 241 28.86 10.43 -1.16
CA ARG A 241 28.18 9.25 -1.68
C ARG A 241 26.93 8.93 -0.86
N PRO A 242 25.74 9.40 -1.29
CA PRO A 242 24.49 9.01 -0.67
C PRO A 242 24.04 7.64 -1.16
N VAL A 243 23.54 6.79 -0.27
CA VAL A 243 22.88 5.51 -0.57
C VAL A 243 21.59 5.45 0.24
N ILE A 244 20.46 5.40 -0.44
CA ILE A 244 19.14 5.35 0.20
C ILE A 244 18.50 3.98 -0.02
N PHE A 245 17.93 3.40 1.03
CA PHE A 245 17.25 2.13 1.00
C PHE A 245 15.74 2.37 1.06
N LEU A 246 15.04 1.95 0.01
CA LEU A 246 13.60 2.10 -0.10
C LEU A 246 12.92 0.74 -0.16
N ARG A 247 11.79 0.63 0.54
CA ARG A 247 10.86 -0.45 0.26
C ARG A 247 10.31 -0.27 -1.15
N ASP A 248 10.09 -1.40 -1.78
CA ASP A 248 9.62 -1.49 -3.16
C ASP A 248 8.26 -0.79 -3.38
N ASN A 249 7.31 -0.94 -2.46
CA ASN A 249 6.02 -0.23 -2.51
C ASN A 249 6.14 1.31 -2.42
N ILE A 250 7.08 1.82 -1.61
CA ILE A 250 7.35 3.25 -1.48
C ILE A 250 7.98 3.78 -2.77
N PHE A 251 8.98 3.07 -3.30
CA PHE A 251 9.62 3.44 -4.56
C PHE A 251 8.62 3.50 -5.72
N ARG A 252 7.62 2.60 -5.72
CA ARG A 252 6.52 2.63 -6.70
C ARG A 252 5.63 3.85 -6.55
N ALA A 253 5.27 4.22 -5.33
CA ALA A 253 4.48 5.44 -5.09
C ALA A 253 5.19 6.69 -5.61
N VAL A 254 6.51 6.77 -5.46
CA VAL A 254 7.35 7.82 -6.06
C VAL A 254 7.26 7.78 -7.58
N ALA A 255 7.40 6.60 -8.20
CA ALA A 255 7.33 6.45 -9.65
C ALA A 255 5.97 6.82 -10.26
N LYS A 256 4.89 6.66 -9.49
CA LYS A 256 3.52 7.03 -9.89
C LYS A 256 3.30 8.54 -9.87
N GLU A 257 3.62 9.17 -8.74
CA GLU A 257 3.29 10.58 -8.52
C GLU A 257 4.29 11.54 -9.18
N ASP A 258 5.55 11.12 -9.39
CA ASP A 258 6.59 11.97 -9.96
C ASP A 258 6.63 11.90 -11.50
N PRO A 259 6.23 12.98 -12.22
CA PRO A 259 6.23 12.99 -13.69
C PRO A 259 7.64 12.81 -14.28
N ASP A 260 8.67 13.21 -13.54
CA ASP A 260 10.07 13.19 -13.95
C ASP A 260 10.82 11.90 -13.56
N TYR A 261 10.11 10.91 -13.00
CA TYR A 261 10.71 9.67 -12.47
C TYR A 261 11.66 8.98 -13.46
N SER A 262 11.20 8.73 -14.69
CA SER A 262 11.96 7.95 -15.69
C SER A 262 13.26 8.66 -16.08
N ARG A 263 13.26 9.99 -16.05
CA ARG A 263 14.43 10.81 -16.40
C ARG A 263 15.45 10.88 -15.27
N ASN A 264 14.99 11.02 -14.03
CA ASN A 264 15.87 11.41 -12.92
C ASN A 264 16.17 10.29 -11.94
N VAL A 265 15.26 9.33 -11.74
CA VAL A 265 15.30 8.35 -10.65
C VAL A 265 15.57 6.93 -11.16
N GLU A 266 14.96 6.53 -12.27
CA GLU A 266 15.01 5.15 -12.78
C GLU A 266 16.46 4.66 -13.01
N GLY A 267 17.28 5.46 -13.71
CA GLY A 267 18.69 5.14 -13.98
C GLY A 267 19.62 5.21 -12.75
N GLN A 268 19.12 5.61 -11.59
CA GLN A 268 19.89 5.74 -10.34
C GLN A 268 19.62 4.60 -9.36
N THR A 269 18.88 3.57 -9.79
CA THR A 269 18.32 2.54 -8.91
C THR A 269 18.99 1.17 -9.07
N ILE A 270 19.26 0.48 -7.95
CA ILE A 270 19.56 -0.96 -7.86
C ILE A 270 18.35 -1.64 -7.22
N ARG A 271 17.83 -2.68 -7.85
CA ARG A 271 16.80 -3.54 -7.26
C ARG A 271 17.44 -4.82 -6.76
N LEU A 272 17.28 -5.12 -5.48
CA LEU A 272 17.81 -6.33 -4.86
C LEU A 272 17.03 -7.56 -5.35
N HIS A 273 17.75 -8.54 -5.85
CA HIS A 273 17.21 -9.81 -6.33
C HIS A 273 18.01 -10.99 -5.76
N TRP A 274 17.33 -12.10 -5.50
CA TRP A 274 17.91 -13.33 -4.97
C TRP A 274 17.49 -14.52 -5.82
N ASP A 275 18.46 -15.21 -6.41
CA ASP A 275 18.25 -16.49 -7.07
C ASP A 275 18.50 -17.67 -6.12
N TRP A 276 18.16 -18.89 -6.57
CA TRP A 276 18.33 -20.11 -5.77
C TRP A 276 19.80 -20.36 -5.39
N ALA A 277 20.76 -19.99 -6.22
CA ALA A 277 22.18 -20.24 -5.99
C ALA A 277 22.73 -19.26 -4.93
N GLN A 278 22.34 -18.00 -4.99
CA GLN A 278 22.66 -16.98 -4.00
C GLN A 278 22.05 -17.32 -2.63
N LEU A 279 20.81 -17.82 -2.62
CA LEU A 279 20.14 -18.28 -1.40
C LEU A 279 20.80 -19.54 -0.82
N LEU A 280 21.26 -20.47 -1.65
CA LEU A 280 22.05 -21.63 -1.20
C LEU A 280 23.37 -21.17 -0.57
N LEU A 281 24.05 -20.21 -1.20
CA LEU A 281 25.28 -19.64 -0.65
C LEU A 281 25.06 -18.97 0.70
N LEU A 282 23.95 -18.21 0.86
CA LEU A 282 23.55 -17.60 2.13
C LEU A 282 23.29 -18.66 3.21
N ALA A 283 22.48 -19.67 2.89
CA ALA A 283 22.16 -20.75 3.83
C ALA A 283 23.45 -21.48 4.23
N ALA A 284 24.26 -21.87 3.26
CA ALA A 284 25.52 -22.56 3.48
C ALA A 284 26.49 -21.74 4.34
N ALA A 285 26.67 -20.44 4.08
CA ALA A 285 27.51 -19.56 4.89
C ALA A 285 27.12 -19.58 6.37
N ARG A 286 25.82 -19.42 6.65
CA ARG A 286 25.29 -19.45 8.02
C ARG A 286 25.39 -20.83 8.65
N MET A 287 25.18 -21.90 7.88
CA MET A 287 25.30 -23.28 8.34
C MET A 287 26.74 -23.63 8.74
N ARG A 288 27.77 -23.13 8.04
CA ARG A 288 29.18 -23.34 8.44
C ARG A 288 29.44 -22.82 9.85
N VAL A 289 28.95 -21.61 10.14
CA VAL A 289 29.09 -20.97 11.45
C VAL A 289 28.25 -21.71 12.50
N ALA A 290 26.98 -21.92 12.22
CA ALA A 290 26.00 -22.49 13.14
C ALA A 290 26.30 -23.95 13.55
N PHE A 291 26.79 -24.76 12.61
CA PHE A 291 27.12 -26.17 12.82
C PHE A 291 28.62 -26.42 13.01
N LYS A 292 29.46 -25.37 12.97
CA LYS A 292 30.93 -25.46 13.07
C LYS A 292 31.54 -26.42 12.04
N LEU A 293 31.02 -26.40 10.82
CA LEU A 293 31.40 -27.30 9.74
C LEU A 293 32.39 -26.62 8.78
N LYS A 294 33.52 -27.29 8.51
CA LYS A 294 34.57 -26.83 7.58
C LYS A 294 34.40 -27.44 6.17
N VAL A 295 33.18 -27.48 5.66
CA VAL A 295 32.90 -27.99 4.31
C VAL A 295 32.93 -26.83 3.32
N GLU A 296 33.84 -26.89 2.34
CA GLU A 296 33.99 -25.81 1.35
C GLU A 296 32.82 -25.76 0.37
N LYS A 297 32.46 -26.91 -0.24
CA LYS A 297 31.37 -26.97 -1.24
C LYS A 297 30.00 -26.81 -0.58
N ASP A 298 29.27 -25.76 -0.95
CA ASP A 298 27.94 -25.44 -0.39
C ASP A 298 26.95 -26.61 -0.47
N GLN A 299 26.88 -27.28 -1.62
CA GLN A 299 26.00 -28.44 -1.80
C GLN A 299 26.32 -29.58 -0.83
N ARG A 300 27.61 -29.89 -0.61
CA ARG A 300 28.02 -30.95 0.32
C ARG A 300 27.71 -30.57 1.77
N LEU A 301 27.75 -29.29 2.09
CA LEU A 301 27.37 -28.79 3.42
C LEU A 301 25.87 -28.93 3.64
N TRP A 302 25.07 -28.59 2.64
CA TRP A 302 23.63 -28.80 2.65
C TRP A 302 23.29 -30.28 2.85
N ASP A 303 23.85 -31.16 2.01
CA ASP A 303 23.62 -32.60 2.06
C ASP A 303 24.05 -33.24 3.39
N ARG A 304 25.00 -32.63 4.10
CA ARG A 304 25.45 -33.08 5.42
C ARG A 304 24.47 -32.69 6.53
N CYS A 305 23.71 -31.61 6.34
CA CYS A 305 22.74 -31.12 7.32
C CYS A 305 21.31 -31.58 7.01
N THR A 306 21.07 -32.17 5.84
CA THR A 306 19.77 -32.71 5.42
C THR A 306 19.85 -34.18 5.08
N ALA A 307 18.71 -34.87 5.05
CA ALA A 307 18.65 -36.28 4.69
C ALA A 307 17.46 -36.61 3.77
N GLY A 308 17.58 -37.72 3.05
CA GLY A 308 16.56 -38.21 2.12
C GLY A 308 16.33 -37.25 0.94
N GLU A 309 15.08 -36.98 0.62
CA GLU A 309 14.69 -36.12 -0.52
C GLU A 309 15.10 -34.65 -0.37
N LEU A 310 15.53 -34.22 0.82
CA LEU A 310 16.04 -32.86 1.01
C LEU A 310 17.49 -32.70 0.55
N GLN A 311 18.21 -33.79 0.25
CA GLN A 311 19.57 -33.72 -0.28
C GLN A 311 19.58 -33.29 -1.75
N GLY A 312 20.72 -32.81 -2.22
CA GLY A 312 20.90 -32.33 -3.58
C GLY A 312 20.30 -30.95 -3.82
N ARG A 313 20.48 -30.45 -5.04
CA ARG A 313 19.99 -29.13 -5.46
C ARG A 313 18.47 -29.07 -5.45
N GLU A 314 17.83 -30.14 -5.91
CA GLU A 314 16.38 -30.23 -5.98
C GLU A 314 15.75 -30.26 -4.59
N GLY A 315 16.39 -30.91 -3.61
CA GLY A 315 15.96 -30.85 -2.21
C GLY A 315 16.04 -29.44 -1.61
N PHE A 316 17.05 -28.64 -1.99
CA PHE A 316 17.12 -27.23 -1.59
C PHE A 316 16.04 -26.38 -2.28
N LYS A 317 15.83 -26.54 -3.59
CA LYS A 317 14.74 -25.86 -4.32
C LYS A 317 13.35 -26.21 -3.78
N LYS A 318 13.15 -27.46 -3.34
CA LYS A 318 11.94 -27.91 -2.62
C LYS A 318 11.72 -27.14 -1.31
N CYS A 319 12.75 -26.57 -0.69
CA CYS A 319 12.57 -25.65 0.44
C CYS A 319 12.13 -24.26 -0.07
N LEU A 320 12.73 -23.78 -1.16
CA LEU A 320 12.46 -22.45 -1.72
C LEU A 320 11.03 -22.25 -2.21
N GLN A 321 10.33 -23.31 -2.64
CA GLN A 321 8.91 -23.22 -3.03
C GLN A 321 8.01 -22.69 -1.90
N PHE A 322 8.40 -22.90 -0.64
CA PHE A 322 7.67 -22.39 0.52
C PHE A 322 8.08 -20.96 0.90
N THR A 323 9.02 -20.36 0.15
CA THR A 323 9.57 -19.01 0.32
C THR A 323 9.05 -18.07 -0.79
N LEU A 324 9.53 -16.83 -0.85
CA LEU A 324 9.26 -15.83 -1.90
C LEU A 324 10.62 -15.38 -2.43
N TYR A 325 11.58 -16.32 -2.44
CA TYR A 325 12.98 -16.13 -2.77
C TYR A 325 13.62 -14.98 -1.98
N ARG A 326 13.33 -14.88 -0.67
CA ARG A 326 13.92 -13.85 0.22
C ARG A 326 14.75 -14.48 1.32
N PRO A 327 15.92 -13.90 1.65
CA PRO A 327 16.75 -14.31 2.78
C PRO A 327 15.96 -14.54 4.07
N ARG A 328 15.11 -13.60 4.47
CA ARG A 328 14.34 -13.70 5.72
C ARG A 328 13.42 -14.92 5.75
N ASP A 329 12.75 -15.19 4.64
CA ASP A 329 11.78 -16.29 4.54
C ASP A 329 12.49 -17.64 4.60
N LEU A 330 13.59 -17.78 3.86
CA LEU A 330 14.43 -18.96 3.90
C LEU A 330 14.99 -19.22 5.31
N LEU A 331 15.50 -18.19 5.98
CA LEU A 331 16.04 -18.33 7.32
C LEU A 331 14.98 -18.72 8.34
N SER A 332 13.78 -18.17 8.24
CA SER A 332 12.64 -18.55 9.08
C SER A 332 12.32 -20.04 8.90
N LEU A 333 12.27 -20.50 7.64
CA LEU A 333 11.99 -21.89 7.28
C LEU A 333 13.05 -22.86 7.79
N LEU A 334 14.31 -22.56 7.54
CA LEU A 334 15.40 -23.44 7.95
C LEU A 334 15.59 -23.44 9.47
N ASN A 335 15.46 -22.30 10.15
CA ASN A 335 15.53 -22.25 11.61
C ASN A 335 14.47 -23.16 12.25
N GLU A 336 13.22 -23.05 11.82
CA GLU A 336 12.13 -23.88 12.35
C GLU A 336 12.33 -25.37 12.01
N ALA A 337 12.77 -25.69 10.78
CA ALA A 337 13.04 -27.07 10.38
C ALA A 337 14.20 -27.69 11.19
N PHE A 338 15.31 -26.97 11.37
CA PHE A 338 16.44 -27.44 12.19
C PHE A 338 16.09 -27.50 13.69
N TYR A 339 15.20 -26.62 14.16
CA TYR A 339 14.68 -26.67 15.51
C TYR A 339 13.85 -27.94 15.73
N CYS A 340 12.95 -28.29 14.80
CA CYS A 340 12.18 -29.53 14.84
C CYS A 340 13.07 -30.78 14.82
N ALA A 341 14.05 -30.82 13.90
CA ALA A 341 15.02 -31.91 13.84
C ALA A 341 15.76 -32.09 15.18
N ALA A 342 16.24 -31.00 15.77
CA ALA A 342 16.95 -31.01 17.04
C ALA A 342 16.06 -31.45 18.22
N ARG A 343 14.78 -31.07 18.24
CA ARG A 343 13.82 -31.53 19.26
C ARG A 343 13.60 -33.03 19.24
N GLU A 344 13.65 -33.63 18.06
CA GLU A 344 13.58 -35.08 17.86
C GLU A 344 14.95 -35.78 18.02
N GLY A 345 15.97 -35.08 18.52
CA GLY A 345 17.31 -35.63 18.74
C GLY A 345 18.11 -35.90 17.46
N ARG A 346 17.69 -35.36 16.31
CA ARG A 346 18.36 -35.53 15.01
C ARG A 346 19.29 -34.37 14.71
N GLU A 347 20.44 -34.66 14.11
CA GLU A 347 21.38 -33.64 13.62
C GLU A 347 21.03 -33.12 12.23
N THR A 348 20.25 -33.89 11.46
CA THR A 348 19.86 -33.59 10.08
C THR A 348 18.35 -33.35 9.97
N ALA A 349 17.98 -32.32 9.19
CA ALA A 349 16.59 -32.06 8.85
C ALA A 349 16.08 -33.03 7.77
N ILE A 350 14.83 -33.45 7.91
CA ILE A 350 14.13 -34.33 6.95
C ILE A 350 12.84 -33.65 6.45
N VAL A 351 12.18 -34.27 5.46
CA VAL A 351 10.97 -33.72 4.83
C VAL A 351 9.87 -33.40 5.85
N SER A 352 9.67 -34.24 6.88
CA SER A 352 8.64 -33.99 7.90
C SER A 352 8.92 -32.74 8.74
N ASP A 353 10.19 -32.39 8.99
CA ASP A 353 10.54 -31.15 9.69
C ASP A 353 10.24 -29.93 8.81
N LEU A 354 10.55 -30.05 7.52
CA LEU A 354 10.25 -29.01 6.53
C LEU A 354 8.74 -28.80 6.40
N ASP A 355 7.95 -29.87 6.30
CA ASP A 355 6.49 -29.77 6.19
C ASP A 355 5.87 -29.11 7.44
N TYR A 356 6.38 -29.43 8.63
CA TYR A 356 5.95 -28.79 9.87
C TYR A 356 6.28 -27.28 9.86
N ALA A 357 7.52 -26.93 9.54
CA ALA A 357 7.98 -25.55 9.45
C ALA A 357 7.21 -24.74 8.39
N ALA A 358 7.04 -25.33 7.20
CA ALA A 358 6.38 -24.72 6.06
C ALA A 358 4.92 -24.38 6.37
N ARG A 359 4.22 -25.18 7.20
CA ARG A 359 2.83 -24.89 7.58
C ARG A 359 2.72 -23.60 8.39
N SER A 360 3.55 -23.46 9.42
CA SER A 360 3.59 -22.24 10.25
C SER A 360 3.93 -21.00 9.42
N ILE A 361 4.92 -21.13 8.54
CA ILE A 361 5.41 -20.04 7.69
C ILE A 361 4.41 -19.64 6.62
N SER A 362 3.69 -20.61 6.04
CA SER A 362 2.65 -20.36 5.05
C SER A 362 1.51 -19.52 5.63
N VAL A 363 1.07 -19.83 6.86
CA VAL A 363 0.05 -19.02 7.57
C VAL A 363 0.57 -17.61 7.86
N ALA A 364 1.77 -17.49 8.44
CA ALA A 364 2.35 -16.18 8.76
C ALA A 364 2.50 -15.28 7.51
N ARG A 365 2.84 -15.88 6.36
CA ARG A 365 2.98 -15.16 5.09
C ARG A 365 1.67 -14.70 4.50
N LEU A 366 0.64 -15.55 4.60
CA LEU A 366 -0.70 -15.18 4.17
C LEU A 366 -1.22 -13.99 5.00
N GLU A 367 -0.97 -13.99 6.31
CA GLU A 367 -1.29 -12.84 7.16
C GLU A 367 -0.48 -11.58 6.80
N ASP A 368 0.82 -11.73 6.54
CA ASP A 368 1.68 -10.61 6.12
C ASP A 368 1.19 -10.00 4.80
N LEU A 369 0.79 -10.84 3.84
CA LEU A 369 0.16 -10.42 2.58
C LEU A 369 -1.11 -9.61 2.85
N TRP A 370 -2.01 -10.10 3.71
CA TRP A 370 -3.22 -9.37 4.07
C TRP A 370 -2.90 -8.02 4.72
N LYS A 371 -2.00 -7.99 5.71
CA LYS A 371 -1.60 -6.75 6.40
C LYS A 371 -0.99 -5.73 5.44
N GLU A 372 -0.19 -6.18 4.48
CA GLU A 372 0.50 -5.32 3.50
C GLU A 372 -0.50 -4.65 2.53
N TYR A 373 -1.49 -5.40 2.03
CA TYR A 373 -2.37 -4.92 0.96
C TYR A 373 -3.79 -4.57 1.39
N HIS A 374 -4.22 -4.83 2.63
CA HIS A 374 -5.60 -4.57 3.08
C HIS A 374 -6.04 -3.10 2.89
N ARG A 375 -5.13 -2.14 2.97
CA ARG A 375 -5.47 -0.72 2.73
C ARG A 375 -5.83 -0.43 1.27
N THR A 376 -5.10 -1.02 0.32
CA THR A 376 -5.27 -0.77 -1.13
C THR A 376 -6.19 -1.78 -1.80
N PHE A 377 -6.31 -2.98 -1.24
CA PHE A 377 -7.13 -4.09 -1.69
C PHE A 377 -7.90 -4.68 -0.49
N PRO A 378 -8.94 -3.99 0.00
CA PRO A 378 -9.65 -4.39 1.24
C PRO A 378 -10.20 -5.80 1.23
N SER A 379 -10.66 -6.28 0.07
CA SER A 379 -11.22 -7.62 -0.08
C SER A 379 -10.19 -8.75 -0.14
N ILE A 380 -8.88 -8.48 -0.10
CA ILE A 380 -7.81 -9.48 -0.28
C ILE A 380 -7.97 -10.73 0.61
N GLN A 381 -8.37 -10.57 1.87
CA GLN A 381 -8.53 -11.69 2.80
C GLN A 381 -9.72 -12.57 2.40
N ALA A 382 -10.86 -11.96 2.09
CA ALA A 382 -12.04 -12.69 1.65
C ALA A 382 -11.81 -13.35 0.27
N ALA A 383 -11.13 -12.66 -0.64
CA ALA A 383 -10.82 -13.15 -1.98
C ALA A 383 -9.82 -14.31 -1.96
N SER A 384 -8.73 -14.23 -1.19
CA SER A 384 -7.75 -15.32 -1.08
C SER A 384 -8.31 -16.54 -0.33
N ASN A 385 -9.09 -16.34 0.73
CA ASN A 385 -9.73 -17.44 1.46
C ASN A 385 -10.82 -18.16 0.66
N ALA A 386 -11.34 -17.55 -0.41
CA ALA A 386 -12.30 -18.18 -1.31
C ALA A 386 -11.78 -19.50 -1.92
N PHE A 387 -10.47 -19.63 -2.05
CA PHE A 387 -9.80 -20.79 -2.63
C PHE A 387 -9.37 -21.83 -1.59
N ALA A 388 -9.60 -21.58 -0.29
CA ALA A 388 -9.18 -22.49 0.77
C ALA A 388 -9.81 -23.88 0.62
N ASN A 389 -9.05 -24.93 0.93
CA ASN A 389 -9.43 -26.34 0.75
C ASN A 389 -9.68 -26.77 -0.71
N GLY A 390 -9.35 -25.92 -1.69
CA GLY A 390 -9.46 -26.23 -3.12
C GLY A 390 -8.17 -26.75 -3.75
N ASP A 391 -8.17 -26.79 -5.08
CA ASP A 391 -7.00 -27.07 -5.88
C ASP A 391 -6.15 -25.80 -6.07
N PRO A 392 -4.81 -25.89 -6.00
CA PRO A 392 -3.94 -24.72 -6.13
C PRO A 392 -3.79 -24.23 -7.57
N GLY A 393 -4.12 -25.05 -8.56
CA GLY A 393 -4.08 -24.69 -9.98
C GLY A 393 -5.45 -24.81 -10.62
N PHE A 394 -5.85 -23.80 -11.40
CA PHE A 394 -7.18 -23.70 -12.03
C PHE A 394 -7.13 -22.72 -13.21
N ASP A 395 -8.20 -22.64 -13.99
CA ASP A 395 -8.31 -21.62 -15.04
C ASP A 395 -8.96 -20.32 -14.52
N VAL A 396 -8.84 -19.24 -15.29
CA VAL A 396 -9.41 -17.93 -14.97
C VAL A 396 -10.93 -18.00 -14.79
N ASN A 397 -11.63 -18.81 -15.61
CA ASN A 397 -13.07 -18.98 -15.52
C ASN A 397 -13.50 -19.58 -14.18
N TYR A 398 -12.80 -20.61 -13.69
CA TYR A 398 -13.01 -21.18 -12.37
C TYR A 398 -12.80 -20.12 -11.27
N ALA A 399 -11.71 -19.35 -11.34
CA ALA A 399 -11.43 -18.29 -10.38
C ALA A 399 -12.55 -17.25 -10.31
N ILE A 400 -13.05 -16.83 -11.48
CA ILE A 400 -14.20 -15.93 -11.60
C ILE A 400 -15.44 -16.52 -10.93
N ASN A 401 -15.78 -17.78 -11.20
CA ASN A 401 -16.95 -18.43 -10.62
C ASN A 401 -16.87 -18.56 -9.10
N VAL A 402 -15.70 -18.91 -8.56
CA VAL A 402 -15.46 -18.98 -7.11
C VAL A 402 -15.67 -17.60 -6.47
N LEU A 403 -15.10 -16.56 -7.04
CA LEU A 403 -15.22 -15.19 -6.53
C LEU A 403 -16.63 -14.61 -6.71
N GLU A 404 -17.34 -15.02 -7.75
CA GLU A 404 -18.76 -14.66 -7.94
C GLU A 404 -19.63 -15.29 -6.86
N ALA A 405 -19.40 -16.55 -6.49
CA ALA A 405 -20.10 -17.21 -5.40
C ALA A 405 -19.83 -16.51 -4.05
N VAL A 406 -18.59 -16.08 -3.81
CA VAL A 406 -18.26 -15.28 -2.62
C VAL A 406 -18.99 -13.95 -2.65
N SER A 407 -18.94 -13.23 -3.77
CA SER A 407 -19.63 -11.93 -3.93
C SER A 407 -21.13 -12.02 -3.65
N LYS A 408 -21.80 -13.10 -4.08
CA LYS A 408 -23.23 -13.36 -3.83
C LYS A 408 -23.52 -13.73 -2.37
N ASN A 409 -22.62 -14.43 -1.70
CA ASN A 409 -22.80 -14.96 -0.35
C ASN A 409 -22.11 -14.14 0.75
N LEU A 410 -21.60 -12.95 0.44
CA LEU A 410 -20.98 -12.06 1.41
C LEU A 410 -21.97 -11.79 2.56
N PRO A 411 -21.63 -12.15 3.82
CA PRO A 411 -22.50 -11.90 4.96
C PRO A 411 -22.87 -10.44 5.06
N ASP A 412 -24.11 -10.18 5.49
CA ASP A 412 -24.61 -8.83 5.77
C ASP A 412 -23.77 -8.07 6.81
N SER A 413 -23.05 -8.79 7.66
CA SER A 413 -22.12 -8.31 8.67
C SER A 413 -20.70 -8.05 8.16
N SER A 414 -20.41 -8.25 6.87
CA SER A 414 -19.07 -8.05 6.30
C SER A 414 -18.64 -6.59 6.39
N ALA A 415 -17.32 -6.37 6.56
CA ALA A 415 -16.76 -5.03 6.60
C ALA A 415 -17.10 -4.25 5.32
N GLN A 416 -17.58 -3.02 5.49
CA GLN A 416 -18.06 -2.15 4.43
C GLN A 416 -17.10 -1.99 3.23
N PRO A 417 -15.78 -1.79 3.44
CA PRO A 417 -14.84 -1.66 2.34
C PRO A 417 -14.76 -2.92 1.48
N VAL A 418 -14.91 -4.12 2.06
CA VAL A 418 -14.83 -5.41 1.36
C VAL A 418 -15.99 -5.58 0.38
N VAL A 419 -17.22 -5.31 0.82
CA VAL A 419 -18.42 -5.42 -0.02
C VAL A 419 -18.34 -4.47 -1.20
N GLN A 420 -17.89 -3.25 -0.94
CA GLN A 420 -17.71 -2.25 -1.99
C GLN A 420 -16.65 -2.68 -3.00
N ASP A 421 -15.55 -3.26 -2.52
CA ASP A 421 -14.43 -3.68 -3.35
C ASP A 421 -14.82 -4.81 -4.31
N PHE A 422 -15.52 -5.85 -3.84
CA PHE A 422 -16.05 -6.93 -4.70
C PHE A 422 -17.02 -6.43 -5.77
N ARG A 423 -17.86 -5.44 -5.44
CA ARG A 423 -18.82 -4.86 -6.40
C ARG A 423 -18.12 -4.01 -7.44
N LEU A 424 -17.15 -3.19 -7.02
CA LEU A 424 -16.43 -2.30 -7.92
C LEU A 424 -15.52 -3.10 -8.85
N LEU A 425 -14.68 -3.98 -8.33
CA LEU A 425 -13.73 -4.68 -9.18
C LEU A 425 -14.36 -5.77 -10.03
N GLU A 426 -15.51 -6.32 -9.62
CA GLU A 426 -16.06 -7.56 -10.16
C GLU A 426 -15.08 -8.75 -10.04
N PRO A 427 -15.53 -10.00 -10.21
CA PRO A 427 -14.64 -11.16 -10.08
C PRO A 427 -13.36 -11.07 -10.93
N SER A 428 -13.45 -10.56 -12.16
CA SER A 428 -12.30 -10.40 -13.06
C SER A 428 -11.26 -9.41 -12.51
N GLY A 429 -11.68 -8.25 -12.00
CA GLY A 429 -10.78 -7.29 -11.38
C GLY A 429 -10.18 -7.80 -10.07
N ILE A 430 -10.91 -8.62 -9.32
CA ILE A 430 -10.39 -9.29 -8.11
C ILE A 430 -9.29 -10.31 -8.49
N VAL A 431 -9.46 -11.08 -9.57
CA VAL A 431 -8.39 -11.97 -10.08
C VAL A 431 -7.14 -11.18 -10.46
N GLN A 432 -7.30 -10.06 -11.18
CA GLN A 432 -6.18 -9.18 -11.51
C GLN A 432 -5.51 -8.58 -10.27
N GLY A 433 -6.30 -8.22 -9.25
CA GLY A 433 -5.80 -7.78 -7.96
C GLY A 433 -4.96 -8.86 -7.26
N LEU A 434 -5.46 -10.10 -7.20
CA LEU A 434 -4.74 -11.24 -6.61
C LEU A 434 -3.46 -11.61 -7.38
N TYR A 435 -3.47 -11.49 -8.71
CA TYR A 435 -2.25 -11.60 -9.50
C TYR A 435 -1.25 -10.50 -9.16
N SER A 436 -1.69 -9.24 -9.11
CA SER A 436 -0.82 -8.08 -8.86
C SER A 436 -0.07 -8.17 -7.53
N VAL A 437 -0.70 -8.73 -6.48
CA VAL A 437 -0.08 -8.84 -5.16
C VAL A 437 0.80 -10.10 -4.99
N GLY A 438 0.94 -10.90 -6.05
CA GLY A 438 1.74 -12.13 -6.07
C GLY A 438 1.06 -13.31 -5.39
N PHE A 439 -0.27 -13.26 -5.20
CA PHE A 439 -1.05 -14.40 -4.71
C PHE A 439 -1.30 -15.42 -5.82
N LEU A 440 -1.65 -14.95 -7.02
CA LEU A 440 -1.79 -15.77 -8.22
C LEU A 440 -0.61 -15.55 -9.17
N GLY A 441 -0.20 -16.61 -9.85
CA GLY A 441 0.69 -16.59 -11.00
C GLY A 441 -0.05 -17.06 -12.24
N ILE A 442 0.40 -16.62 -13.40
CA ILE A 442 -0.15 -17.00 -14.70
C ILE A 442 0.82 -17.91 -15.44
N HIS A 443 0.30 -18.94 -16.08
CA HIS A 443 1.12 -19.83 -16.89
C HIS A 443 1.52 -19.15 -18.21
N ASP A 444 2.81 -18.92 -18.40
CA ASP A 444 3.36 -18.48 -19.67
C ASP A 444 3.67 -19.69 -20.56
N VAL A 445 3.03 -19.72 -21.73
CA VAL A 445 3.18 -20.79 -22.73
C VAL A 445 4.59 -20.82 -23.32
N HIS A 446 5.29 -19.68 -23.38
CA HIS A 446 6.62 -19.60 -23.97
C HIS A 446 7.70 -20.18 -23.06
N SER A 447 7.69 -19.80 -21.79
CA SER A 447 8.61 -20.34 -20.78
C SER A 447 8.15 -21.67 -20.17
N SER A 448 6.92 -22.12 -20.45
CA SER A 448 6.28 -23.28 -19.79
C SER A 448 6.30 -23.17 -18.26
N SER A 449 6.18 -21.94 -17.76
CA SER A 449 6.36 -21.63 -16.35
C SER A 449 5.26 -20.73 -15.81
N PHE A 450 5.05 -20.76 -14.49
CA PHE A 450 4.17 -19.81 -13.83
C PHE A 450 4.95 -18.55 -13.46
N ILE A 451 4.49 -17.43 -14.01
CA ILE A 451 5.02 -16.10 -13.72
C ILE A 451 4.20 -15.49 -12.61
N PHE A 452 4.87 -15.09 -11.53
CA PHE A 452 4.25 -14.39 -10.42
C PHE A 452 4.60 -12.91 -10.45
N CYS A 453 3.56 -12.09 -10.42
CA CYS A 453 3.67 -10.64 -10.33
C CYS A 453 3.80 -10.25 -8.87
N HIS A 454 5.02 -9.96 -8.45
CA HIS A 454 5.34 -9.53 -7.09
C HIS A 454 5.47 -8.04 -6.93
N ASP A 455 5.31 -7.36 -8.05
CA ASP A 455 5.62 -5.98 -8.21
C ASP A 455 4.34 -5.14 -8.10
N GLY A 456 3.15 -5.69 -8.38
CA GLY A 456 1.84 -5.02 -8.48
C GLY A 456 1.38 -4.69 -9.91
N ARG A 457 2.10 -5.11 -10.96
CA ARG A 457 1.84 -4.78 -12.35
C ARG A 457 0.43 -5.17 -12.78
N THR A 458 -0.25 -4.26 -13.46
CA THR A 458 -1.39 -4.57 -14.30
C THR A 458 -0.91 -5.51 -15.41
N PRO A 459 -1.48 -6.71 -15.56
CA PRO A 459 -1.14 -7.54 -16.71
C PRO A 459 -1.40 -6.72 -17.98
N ASP A 460 -0.45 -6.70 -18.92
CA ASP A 460 -0.53 -5.90 -20.15
C ASP A 460 -1.76 -6.25 -21.01
N LYS A 461 -2.41 -7.37 -20.70
CA LYS A 461 -3.64 -7.87 -21.31
C LYS A 461 -4.59 -8.35 -20.23
N ASN A 462 -5.88 -8.19 -20.47
CA ASN A 462 -6.90 -8.86 -19.66
C ASN A 462 -6.72 -10.38 -19.78
N PHE A 463 -6.85 -11.07 -18.66
CA PHE A 463 -6.76 -12.52 -18.63
C PHE A 463 -7.87 -13.17 -19.45
N GLN A 464 -7.51 -14.17 -20.25
CA GLN A 464 -8.47 -14.96 -21.00
C GLN A 464 -9.03 -16.08 -20.11
N ASN A 465 -10.30 -16.41 -20.30
CA ASN A 465 -11.01 -17.38 -19.45
C ASN A 465 -10.33 -18.77 -19.35
N ASN A 466 -9.55 -19.16 -20.36
CA ASN A 466 -8.85 -20.45 -20.44
C ASN A 466 -7.38 -20.39 -19.99
N GLU A 467 -6.85 -19.23 -19.60
CA GLU A 467 -5.49 -19.13 -19.08
C GLU A 467 -5.39 -19.85 -17.73
N ARG A 468 -4.29 -20.59 -17.54
CA ARG A 468 -4.03 -21.33 -16.30
C ARG A 468 -3.44 -20.39 -15.26
N LEU A 469 -4.01 -20.45 -14.06
CA LEU A 469 -3.59 -19.75 -12.86
C LEU A 469 -3.06 -20.77 -11.83
N LEU A 470 -2.15 -20.29 -10.99
CA LEU A 470 -1.63 -21.03 -9.85
C LEU A 470 -1.57 -20.13 -8.63
N ILE A 471 -2.10 -20.57 -7.49
CA ILE A 471 -1.85 -19.93 -6.21
C ILE A 471 -0.39 -20.16 -5.86
N HIS A 472 0.32 -19.12 -5.41
CA HIS A 472 1.74 -19.25 -5.10
C HIS A 472 1.98 -20.38 -4.05
N PRO A 473 2.92 -21.31 -4.28
CA PRO A 473 3.12 -22.49 -3.43
C PRO A 473 3.31 -22.20 -1.94
N CYS A 474 3.89 -21.04 -1.64
CA CYS A 474 4.06 -20.61 -0.27
C CYS A 474 2.77 -20.40 0.53
N TYR A 475 1.60 -20.26 -0.10
CA TYR A 475 0.31 -20.09 0.60
C TYR A 475 -0.48 -21.39 0.71
N TRP A 476 -0.05 -22.47 0.06
CA TRP A 476 -0.83 -23.71 -0.05
C TRP A 476 -1.16 -24.34 1.30
N LEU A 477 -0.18 -24.40 2.19
CA LEU A 477 -0.37 -25.01 3.51
C LEU A 477 -1.24 -24.14 4.41
N GLY A 478 -1.14 -22.81 4.31
CA GLY A 478 -1.96 -21.87 5.05
C GLY A 478 -3.42 -21.88 4.61
N LEU A 479 -3.67 -22.16 3.32
CA LEU A 479 -5.01 -22.31 2.73
C LEU A 479 -5.52 -23.75 2.70
N ASN A 480 -4.73 -24.71 3.21
CA ASN A 480 -5.05 -26.13 3.20
C ASN A 480 -5.39 -26.68 1.79
N LEU A 481 -4.62 -26.30 0.77
CA LEU A 481 -4.84 -26.70 -0.64
C LEU A 481 -4.34 -28.12 -0.93
N ASN A 482 -4.96 -28.77 -1.92
CA ASN A 482 -4.54 -30.09 -2.40
C ASN A 482 -3.20 -30.01 -3.16
N LYS A 483 -2.13 -30.68 -2.69
CA LYS A 483 -0.78 -30.61 -3.29
C LYS A 483 -0.62 -31.26 -4.68
N ASN A 484 -1.70 -31.72 -5.33
CA ASN A 484 -1.64 -32.54 -6.56
C ASN A 484 -1.49 -31.73 -7.86
N ALA A 485 -1.47 -30.39 -7.83
CA ALA A 485 -1.57 -29.60 -9.07
C ALA A 485 -0.24 -29.34 -9.79
N LEU A 486 0.92 -29.43 -9.12
CA LEU A 486 2.23 -29.21 -9.74
C LEU A 486 2.89 -30.53 -10.07
N LYS A 487 3.28 -30.72 -11.34
CA LYS A 487 4.30 -31.72 -11.66
C LYS A 487 5.67 -31.22 -11.20
N ALA A 488 6.61 -32.13 -10.92
CA ALA A 488 7.92 -31.79 -10.34
C ALA A 488 8.75 -30.83 -11.21
N ASP A 489 8.54 -30.88 -12.51
CA ASP A 489 9.08 -30.01 -13.57
C ASP A 489 8.47 -28.58 -13.51
N GLU A 490 7.14 -28.44 -13.41
CA GLU A 490 6.48 -27.12 -13.32
C GLU A 490 6.84 -26.35 -12.02
N ALA A 491 7.16 -27.06 -10.94
CA ALA A 491 7.59 -26.46 -9.67
C ALA A 491 9.02 -25.87 -9.74
N ALA A 492 9.88 -26.39 -10.62
CA ALA A 492 11.26 -25.95 -10.77
C ALA A 492 11.37 -24.64 -11.56
N ASP A 493 10.37 -24.33 -12.38
CA ASP A 493 10.38 -23.21 -13.32
C ASP A 493 9.58 -21.99 -12.81
N ILE A 494 9.09 -21.99 -11.57
CA ILE A 494 8.39 -20.82 -11.00
C ILE A 494 9.31 -19.58 -11.06
N THR A 495 8.91 -18.61 -11.87
CA THR A 495 9.65 -17.37 -12.07
C THR A 495 8.95 -16.23 -11.37
N ASP A 496 9.58 -15.74 -10.32
CA ASP A 496 9.23 -14.45 -9.74
C ASP A 496 9.81 -13.37 -10.66
N GLU A 497 8.97 -12.71 -11.46
CA GLU A 497 9.42 -11.55 -12.24
C GLU A 497 9.68 -10.37 -11.29
N TYR A 498 10.93 -9.90 -11.26
CA TYR A 498 11.35 -8.70 -10.51
C TYR A 498 11.42 -7.43 -11.38
N GLY A 499 10.96 -7.52 -12.63
CA GLY A 499 10.95 -6.42 -13.58
C GLY A 499 9.70 -5.56 -13.45
N ILE A 500 9.91 -4.22 -13.51
CA ILE A 500 8.96 -3.21 -14.04
C ILE A 500 8.15 -2.37 -13.03
N LYS A 501 7.67 -1.21 -13.55
CA LYS A 501 6.76 -0.18 -13.02
C LYS A 501 5.43 -0.78 -12.58
N VAL A 502 4.91 -0.29 -11.46
CA VAL A 502 3.63 -0.77 -10.92
C VAL A 502 2.74 0.30 -10.39
N LEU A 503 1.48 0.03 -10.69
CA LEU A 503 0.28 0.52 -10.05
C LEU A 503 -0.51 -0.74 -9.67
N SER A 504 -0.92 -0.90 -8.40
CA SER A 504 -1.95 -1.90 -8.10
C SER A 504 -3.13 -1.60 -9.02
N ALA A 505 -3.52 -2.57 -9.83
CA ALA A 505 -4.62 -2.40 -10.77
C ALA A 505 -5.91 -2.01 -10.03
N THR A 506 -6.09 -2.53 -8.81
CA THR A 506 -7.28 -2.32 -7.98
C THR A 506 -7.69 -0.83 -7.84
N PRO A 507 -6.88 0.11 -7.32
CA PRO A 507 -7.23 1.53 -7.32
C PRO A 507 -7.55 2.13 -8.69
N GLU A 508 -6.89 1.70 -9.76
CA GLU A 508 -7.05 2.28 -11.10
C GLU A 508 -8.26 1.73 -11.83
N ILE A 509 -8.46 0.43 -11.79
CA ILE A 509 -9.69 -0.25 -12.21
C ILE A 509 -10.87 0.35 -11.44
N ARG A 510 -10.73 0.51 -10.12
CA ARG A 510 -11.75 1.14 -9.27
C ARG A 510 -12.03 2.58 -9.70
N ASN A 511 -11.00 3.41 -9.89
CA ASN A 511 -11.15 4.81 -10.31
C ASN A 511 -11.70 4.94 -11.73
N SER A 512 -11.25 4.07 -12.63
CA SER A 512 -11.71 3.97 -14.02
C SER A 512 -13.18 3.59 -14.05
N LYS A 513 -13.59 2.55 -13.31
CA LYS A 513 -14.99 2.12 -13.27
C LYS A 513 -15.91 3.13 -12.61
N LEU A 514 -15.48 3.76 -11.52
CA LEU A 514 -16.20 4.91 -10.93
C LEU A 514 -16.32 6.08 -11.93
N GLY A 515 -15.27 6.31 -12.73
CA GLY A 515 -15.31 7.27 -13.84
C GLY A 515 -16.26 6.87 -14.95
N GLN A 516 -16.30 5.58 -15.31
CA GLN A 516 -17.16 5.04 -16.34
C GLN A 516 -18.64 5.14 -15.95
N ILE A 517 -19.01 4.76 -14.73
CA ILE A 517 -20.38 4.94 -14.21
C ILE A 517 -20.74 6.43 -14.22
N ALA A 518 -19.82 7.31 -13.81
CA ALA A 518 -20.06 8.75 -13.87
C ALA A 518 -20.27 9.27 -15.29
N SER A 519 -19.45 8.84 -16.26
CA SER A 519 -19.52 9.29 -17.66
C SER A 519 -20.66 8.65 -18.45
N GLN A 520 -21.16 7.48 -18.05
CA GLN A 520 -22.32 6.84 -18.68
C GLN A 520 -23.55 7.74 -18.66
N LEU A 521 -23.69 8.58 -17.63
CA LEU A 521 -24.78 9.54 -17.51
C LEU A 521 -24.85 10.51 -18.70
N ASP A 522 -23.70 10.92 -19.23
CA ASP A 522 -23.58 11.87 -20.34
C ASP A 522 -24.02 11.26 -21.67
N ALA A 523 -23.98 9.93 -21.78
CA ALA A 523 -24.39 9.20 -22.98
C ALA A 523 -25.91 8.92 -23.04
N ILE A 524 -26.62 9.06 -21.92
CA ILE A 524 -28.06 8.75 -21.83
C ILE A 524 -28.88 9.96 -22.31
N PRO A 525 -29.69 9.84 -23.37
CA PRO A 525 -30.54 10.93 -23.87
C PRO A 525 -31.53 11.41 -22.81
N LEU A 526 -31.75 12.71 -22.72
CA LEU A 526 -32.74 13.27 -21.78
C LEU A 526 -34.17 12.98 -22.25
N GLY A 527 -35.06 12.71 -21.30
CA GLY A 527 -36.46 12.42 -21.55
C GLY A 527 -36.77 10.94 -21.76
N LYS A 528 -37.88 10.66 -22.44
CA LYS A 528 -38.45 9.31 -22.54
C LYS A 528 -37.56 8.32 -23.28
N GLU A 529 -36.78 8.79 -24.25
CA GLU A 529 -35.89 7.93 -25.05
C GLU A 529 -34.82 7.24 -24.20
N GLY A 530 -34.26 7.93 -23.21
CA GLY A 530 -33.24 7.39 -22.29
C GLY A 530 -33.79 6.93 -20.93
N GLU A 531 -35.11 6.88 -20.73
CA GLU A 531 -35.72 6.61 -19.41
C GLU A 531 -35.29 5.27 -18.81
N SER A 532 -35.32 4.20 -19.61
CA SER A 532 -34.91 2.86 -19.15
C SER A 532 -33.42 2.77 -18.84
N GLU A 533 -32.57 3.41 -19.65
CA GLU A 533 -31.12 3.45 -19.43
C GLU A 533 -30.78 4.28 -18.19
N PHE A 534 -31.50 5.38 -17.96
CA PHE A 534 -31.35 6.21 -16.77
C PHE A 534 -31.75 5.47 -15.50
N GLU A 535 -32.81 4.66 -15.53
CA GLU A 535 -33.21 3.84 -14.38
C GLU A 535 -32.15 2.79 -14.03
N VAL A 536 -31.58 2.11 -15.03
CA VAL A 536 -30.46 1.17 -14.85
C VAL A 536 -29.24 1.88 -14.27
N TRP A 537 -28.90 3.06 -14.81
CA TRP A 537 -27.80 3.87 -14.29
C TRP A 537 -28.04 4.29 -12.83
N CYS A 538 -29.26 4.69 -12.47
CA CYS A 538 -29.63 5.03 -11.10
C CYS A 538 -29.46 3.82 -10.17
N LEU A 539 -29.87 2.63 -10.62
CA LEU A 539 -29.70 1.40 -9.85
C LEU A 539 -28.22 1.11 -9.58
N ASP A 540 -27.36 1.21 -10.58
CA ASP A 540 -25.92 0.96 -10.45
C ASP A 540 -25.24 2.01 -9.58
N ALA A 541 -25.60 3.28 -9.74
CA ALA A 541 -25.13 4.39 -8.91
C ALA A 541 -25.53 4.17 -7.43
N LEU A 542 -26.81 3.85 -7.15
CA LEU A 542 -27.30 3.58 -5.80
C LEU A 542 -26.65 2.33 -5.19
N ARG A 543 -26.49 1.25 -5.96
CA ARG A 543 -25.82 0.02 -5.52
C ARG A 543 -24.36 0.24 -5.16
N THR A 544 -23.73 1.22 -5.79
CA THR A 544 -22.33 1.60 -5.54
C THR A 544 -22.21 2.57 -4.36
N VAL A 545 -22.99 3.66 -4.37
CA VAL A 545 -22.98 4.71 -3.34
C VAL A 545 -23.50 4.19 -2.00
N PHE A 546 -24.59 3.44 -2.02
CA PHE A 546 -25.27 2.93 -0.83
C PHE A 546 -24.97 1.45 -0.58
N ALA A 547 -23.90 0.91 -1.15
CA ALA A 547 -23.53 -0.50 -1.01
C ALA A 547 -23.47 -0.99 0.45
N THR A 548 -23.05 -0.08 1.33
CA THR A 548 -22.81 -0.30 2.75
C THR A 548 -23.98 0.12 3.63
N HIS A 549 -24.96 0.82 3.05
CA HIS A 549 -26.06 1.51 3.71
C HIS A 549 -27.39 0.80 3.53
N LEU A 550 -27.63 0.32 2.31
CA LEU A 550 -28.84 -0.36 1.90
C LEU A 550 -28.51 -1.78 1.44
N SER A 551 -29.41 -2.71 1.75
CA SER A 551 -29.39 -4.10 1.30
C SER A 551 -30.53 -4.36 0.33
N ASN A 552 -30.45 -5.41 -0.47
CA ASN A 552 -31.51 -5.81 -1.41
C ASN A 552 -32.01 -4.66 -2.30
N ILE A 553 -31.08 -3.84 -2.83
CA ILE A 553 -31.42 -2.76 -3.76
C ILE A 553 -31.84 -3.39 -5.10
N GLN A 554 -33.13 -3.32 -5.40
CA GLN A 554 -33.74 -3.98 -6.54
C GLN A 554 -34.68 -3.05 -7.30
N GLN A 555 -34.69 -3.25 -8.62
CA GLN A 555 -35.63 -2.59 -9.53
C GLN A 555 -36.97 -3.32 -9.49
N HIS A 556 -38.07 -2.57 -9.51
CA HIS A 556 -39.42 -3.10 -9.69
C HIS A 556 -39.81 -4.28 -8.80
N PRO A 557 -39.70 -4.15 -7.46
CA PRO A 557 -40.02 -5.22 -6.51
C PRO A 557 -41.47 -5.72 -6.60
N ASN A 558 -42.38 -4.92 -7.18
CA ASN A 558 -43.79 -5.24 -7.37
C ASN A 558 -44.20 -5.28 -8.85
N GLY A 559 -43.44 -5.98 -9.70
CA GLY A 559 -43.63 -5.96 -11.16
C GLY A 559 -45.05 -6.30 -11.69
N ALA A 560 -45.94 -6.86 -10.86
CA ALA A 560 -47.32 -7.20 -11.21
C ALA A 560 -48.40 -6.20 -10.74
N SER A 561 -48.04 -5.12 -10.03
CA SER A 561 -49.00 -4.14 -9.50
C SER A 561 -49.13 -2.88 -10.36
N VAL A 562 -50.32 -2.28 -10.39
CA VAL A 562 -50.65 -1.05 -11.15
C VAL A 562 -49.77 0.15 -10.75
N GLN A 563 -49.26 0.15 -9.51
CA GLN A 563 -48.33 1.14 -8.99
C GLN A 563 -46.91 0.55 -8.87
N ARG A 564 -46.22 0.48 -10.01
CA ARG A 564 -44.85 -0.04 -10.09
C ARG A 564 -43.89 0.97 -9.45
N ARG A 565 -43.09 0.48 -8.50
CA ARG A 565 -42.01 1.25 -7.88
C ARG A 565 -40.74 1.06 -8.71
N ASP A 566 -39.94 2.11 -8.85
CA ASP A 566 -38.72 2.06 -9.64
C ASP A 566 -37.64 1.29 -8.88
N ILE A 567 -37.09 1.85 -7.80
CA ILE A 567 -36.01 1.19 -7.04
C ILE A 567 -36.31 1.21 -5.54
N VAL A 568 -36.10 0.07 -4.87
CA VAL A 568 -36.26 -0.07 -3.42
C VAL A 568 -35.02 -0.70 -2.80
N GLY A 569 -34.57 -0.16 -1.65
CA GLY A 569 -33.49 -0.74 -0.85
C GLY A 569 -33.87 -0.85 0.62
N GLN A 570 -33.47 -1.94 1.29
CA GLN A 570 -33.70 -2.17 2.71
C GLN A 570 -32.65 -1.45 3.56
N ASN A 571 -33.12 -0.58 4.46
CA ASN A 571 -32.29 0.20 5.37
C ASN A 571 -31.62 -0.69 6.42
N ARG A 572 -30.29 -0.62 6.52
CA ARG A 572 -29.50 -1.41 7.49
C ARG A 572 -29.12 -0.66 8.77
N GLU A 573 -29.51 0.62 8.90
CA GLU A 573 -29.15 1.45 10.06
C GLU A 573 -27.61 1.54 10.29
N SER A 574 -26.83 1.38 9.22
CA SER A 574 -25.37 1.23 9.30
C SER A 574 -24.60 2.55 9.43
N SER A 575 -25.25 3.71 9.21
CA SER A 575 -24.66 5.05 9.33
C SER A 575 -25.50 6.02 10.17
N GLU A 576 -24.97 7.20 10.52
CA GLU A 576 -25.70 8.22 11.28
C GLU A 576 -26.96 8.66 10.52
N PHE A 577 -26.83 8.92 9.21
CA PHE A 577 -27.96 9.30 8.36
C PHE A 577 -29.04 8.21 8.33
N TRP A 578 -28.69 6.96 8.06
CA TRP A 578 -29.67 5.90 7.86
C TRP A 578 -30.37 5.47 9.16
N ARG A 579 -29.68 5.57 10.31
CA ARG A 579 -30.31 5.46 11.64
C ARG A 579 -31.31 6.57 11.89
N ARG A 580 -30.96 7.81 11.53
CA ARG A 580 -31.86 8.96 11.63
C ARG A 580 -33.08 8.79 10.72
N VAL A 581 -32.88 8.36 9.47
CA VAL A 581 -33.96 8.08 8.52
C VAL A 581 -34.92 7.00 9.03
N TYR A 582 -34.40 5.93 9.64
CA TYR A 582 -35.25 4.92 10.28
C TYR A 582 -35.98 5.48 11.50
N LYS A 583 -35.27 6.15 12.41
CA LYS A 583 -35.82 6.60 13.71
C LYS A 583 -36.83 7.73 13.56
N ASP A 584 -36.52 8.74 12.76
CA ASP A 584 -37.30 9.97 12.67
C ASP A 584 -38.43 9.84 11.63
N TYR A 585 -38.24 9.01 10.59
CA TYR A 585 -39.20 8.87 9.49
C TYR A 585 -39.77 7.47 9.30
N GLY A 586 -39.35 6.47 10.09
CA GLY A 586 -39.89 5.11 10.03
C GLY A 586 -39.53 4.33 8.76
N VAL A 587 -38.52 4.77 8.01
CA VAL A 587 -38.16 4.17 6.71
C VAL A 587 -37.34 2.90 6.93
N ARG A 588 -38.01 1.75 6.83
CA ARG A 588 -37.35 0.42 6.79
C ARG A 588 -36.90 0.08 5.38
N HIS A 589 -37.68 0.48 4.39
CA HIS A 589 -37.38 0.33 2.97
C HIS A 589 -37.36 1.70 2.31
N ALA A 590 -36.21 2.13 1.81
CA ALA A 590 -36.06 3.39 1.08
C ALA A 590 -36.57 3.24 -0.35
N ILE A 591 -37.38 4.19 -0.81
CA ILE A 591 -37.90 4.26 -2.17
C ILE A 591 -37.15 5.34 -2.94
N PHE A 592 -36.72 4.99 -4.15
CA PHE A 592 -36.14 5.89 -5.13
C PHE A 592 -37.01 5.85 -6.38
N GLU A 593 -37.70 6.95 -6.65
CA GLU A 593 -38.44 7.18 -7.89
C GLU A 593 -37.49 7.86 -8.89
N THR A 594 -37.43 7.39 -10.12
CA THR A 594 -36.50 7.90 -11.14
C THR A 594 -37.26 8.66 -12.22
N LYS A 595 -36.76 9.84 -12.59
CA LYS A 595 -37.29 10.66 -13.69
C LYS A 595 -36.14 11.22 -14.52
N ASN A 596 -36.06 10.80 -15.77
CA ASN A 596 -35.02 11.26 -16.69
C ASN A 596 -35.33 12.66 -17.28
N TYR A 597 -35.66 13.63 -16.42
CA TYR A 597 -36.04 14.99 -16.78
C TYR A 597 -35.38 15.99 -15.81
N GLU A 598 -35.10 17.21 -16.27
CA GLU A 598 -34.62 18.29 -15.42
C GLU A 598 -35.74 18.83 -14.52
N GLU A 599 -36.93 19.05 -15.09
CA GLU A 599 -38.12 19.49 -14.35
C GLU A 599 -39.07 18.31 -14.14
N VAL A 600 -39.56 18.19 -12.91
CA VAL A 600 -40.58 17.20 -12.51
C VAL A 600 -41.85 17.91 -12.08
N GLY A 601 -43.00 17.33 -12.42
CA GLY A 601 -44.30 17.92 -12.18
C GLY A 601 -44.95 17.43 -10.88
N ALA A 602 -46.19 17.90 -10.66
CA ALA A 602 -46.99 17.53 -9.49
C ALA A 602 -47.40 16.05 -9.47
N ALA A 603 -47.46 15.41 -10.64
CA ALA A 603 -47.87 14.01 -10.76
C ALA A 603 -46.82 13.08 -10.11
N GLU A 604 -45.54 13.39 -10.31
CA GLU A 604 -44.40 12.63 -9.82
C GLU A 604 -44.30 12.71 -8.29
N TYR A 605 -44.48 13.90 -7.71
CA TYR A 605 -44.51 14.06 -6.24
C TYR A 605 -45.68 13.29 -5.61
N ARG A 606 -46.87 13.31 -6.22
CA ARG A 606 -48.04 12.54 -5.74
C ARG A 606 -47.84 11.04 -5.88
N GLN A 607 -47.22 10.59 -6.97
CA GLN A 607 -46.86 9.19 -7.18
C GLN A 607 -45.93 8.70 -6.07
N LEU A 608 -44.82 9.41 -5.82
CA LEU A 608 -43.90 9.06 -4.75
C LEU A 608 -44.57 9.10 -3.38
N GLN A 609 -45.39 10.12 -3.09
CA GLN A 609 -46.15 10.21 -1.84
C GLN A 609 -47.05 8.98 -1.62
N SER A 610 -47.71 8.48 -2.67
CA SER A 610 -48.59 7.31 -2.57
C SER A 610 -47.87 6.05 -2.10
N TYR A 611 -46.55 5.98 -2.29
CA TYR A 611 -45.74 4.84 -1.89
C TYR A 611 -45.26 4.89 -0.43
N LEU A 612 -45.29 6.06 0.20
CA LEU A 612 -44.76 6.29 1.55
C LEU A 612 -45.77 5.90 2.64
N THR A 613 -46.02 4.59 2.72
CA THR A 613 -46.90 3.99 3.74
C THR A 613 -46.27 2.73 4.33
N GLY A 614 -46.70 2.35 5.54
CA GLY A 614 -46.24 1.13 6.22
C GLY A 614 -44.70 1.08 6.36
N PRO A 615 -44.02 0.04 5.86
CA PRO A 615 -42.57 -0.14 6.02
C PRO A 615 -41.72 0.87 5.24
N TYR A 616 -42.31 1.61 4.29
CA TYR A 616 -41.62 2.64 3.52
C TYR A 616 -41.52 3.98 4.25
N GLY A 617 -42.21 4.12 5.39
CA GLY A 617 -42.10 5.29 6.27
C GLY A 617 -42.63 6.57 5.63
N LYS A 618 -42.07 7.70 6.07
CA LYS A 618 -42.50 9.07 5.71
C LYS A 618 -41.45 9.84 4.92
N LEU A 619 -40.42 9.18 4.39
CA LEU A 619 -39.38 9.84 3.61
C LEU A 619 -39.07 9.04 2.34
N GLY A 620 -39.07 9.73 1.19
CA GLY A 620 -38.81 9.15 -0.13
C GLY A 620 -37.85 10.01 -0.94
N PHE A 621 -37.21 9.39 -1.94
CA PHE A 621 -36.22 10.03 -2.79
C PHE A 621 -36.71 10.09 -4.23
N LEU A 622 -36.60 11.26 -4.86
CA LEU A 622 -36.90 11.50 -6.27
C LEU A 622 -35.60 11.81 -7.00
N ILE A 623 -35.17 10.91 -7.89
CA ILE A 623 -33.96 11.06 -8.69
C ILE A 623 -34.28 11.76 -10.01
N THR A 624 -33.60 12.87 -10.29
CA THR A 624 -33.84 13.69 -11.50
C THR A 624 -32.55 14.07 -12.23
N ARG A 625 -32.67 14.60 -13.46
CA ARG A 625 -31.55 15.15 -14.23
C ARG A 625 -31.27 16.63 -13.95
N ASP A 626 -31.91 17.22 -12.94
CA ASP A 626 -31.72 18.64 -12.60
C ASP A 626 -30.24 18.94 -12.27
N GLU A 627 -29.74 20.10 -12.71
CA GLU A 627 -28.38 20.56 -12.45
C GLU A 627 -28.21 21.05 -11.00
N ASP A 628 -29.31 21.48 -10.37
CA ASP A 628 -29.32 22.02 -9.02
C ASP A 628 -29.75 20.97 -7.99
N ALA A 629 -28.80 20.61 -7.10
CA ALA A 629 -29.06 19.68 -6.00
C ALA A 629 -30.04 20.24 -4.96
N GLN A 630 -30.26 21.56 -4.94
CA GLN A 630 -31.24 22.21 -4.08
C GLN A 630 -32.58 22.37 -4.81
N PRO A 631 -33.72 22.27 -4.09
CA PRO A 631 -35.03 22.62 -4.63
C PRO A 631 -35.04 24.03 -5.24
N ARG A 632 -35.55 24.16 -6.48
CA ARG A 632 -35.76 25.49 -7.10
C ARG A 632 -36.86 26.25 -6.34
N ASN A 633 -36.61 27.52 -6.04
CA ASN A 633 -37.58 28.38 -5.35
C ASN A 633 -38.87 28.54 -6.18
N GLY A 634 -40.03 28.29 -5.56
CA GLY A 634 -41.37 28.55 -6.10
C GLY A 634 -42.02 27.41 -6.90
N LYS A 635 -41.32 26.31 -7.21
CA LYS A 635 -41.93 25.11 -7.81
C LYS A 635 -41.71 23.89 -6.91
N ASP A 636 -40.48 23.36 -6.88
CA ASP A 636 -40.12 22.20 -6.04
C ASP A 636 -40.37 22.49 -4.57
N SER A 637 -39.99 23.69 -4.10
CA SER A 637 -40.14 24.10 -2.70
C SER A 637 -41.58 24.05 -2.22
N ASP A 638 -42.53 24.38 -3.10
CA ASP A 638 -43.94 24.52 -2.75
C ASP A 638 -44.59 23.14 -2.67
N TRP A 639 -44.25 22.24 -3.59
CA TRP A 639 -44.64 20.84 -3.52
C TRP A 639 -44.02 20.12 -2.32
N ILE A 640 -42.75 20.33 -2.01
CA ILE A 640 -42.11 19.73 -0.84
C ILE A 640 -42.80 20.19 0.45
N LYS A 641 -43.13 21.47 0.56
CA LYS A 641 -43.89 22.03 1.70
C LYS A 641 -45.31 21.48 1.77
N GLU A 642 -46.02 21.41 0.64
CA GLU A 642 -47.37 20.87 0.57
C GLU A 642 -47.40 19.40 1.01
N MET A 643 -46.48 18.58 0.50
CA MET A 643 -46.41 17.15 0.86
C MET A 643 -46.12 16.95 2.35
N TYR A 644 -45.30 17.82 2.94
CA TYR A 644 -45.05 17.77 4.37
C TYR A 644 -46.24 18.27 5.21
N HIS A 645 -46.83 19.41 4.88
CA HIS A 645 -47.92 19.98 5.68
C HIS A 645 -49.24 19.22 5.54
N SER A 646 -49.56 18.74 4.33
CA SER A 646 -50.82 18.07 4.04
C SER A 646 -50.75 16.56 4.30
N HIS A 647 -49.59 15.93 4.11
CA HIS A 647 -49.46 14.47 4.17
C HIS A 647 -48.43 13.98 5.19
N GLY A 648 -47.65 14.87 5.82
CA GLY A 648 -46.66 14.51 6.83
C GLY A 648 -45.48 13.72 6.29
N VAL A 649 -45.18 13.82 4.99
CA VAL A 649 -44.07 13.12 4.33
C VAL A 649 -43.00 14.10 3.85
N VAL A 650 -41.76 13.63 3.80
CA VAL A 650 -40.60 14.38 3.30
C VAL A 650 -40.12 13.76 2.00
N LEU A 651 -40.19 14.53 0.92
CA LEU A 651 -39.72 14.10 -0.40
C LEU A 651 -38.41 14.82 -0.71
N MET A 652 -37.32 14.06 -0.85
CA MET A 652 -35.98 14.59 -1.11
C MET A 652 -35.62 14.41 -2.58
N LYS A 653 -35.11 15.48 -3.21
CA LYS A 653 -34.63 15.44 -4.60
C LYS A 653 -33.15 15.01 -4.61
N PHE A 654 -32.84 13.97 -5.37
CA PHE A 654 -31.48 13.53 -5.69
C PHE A 654 -31.20 13.85 -7.15
N THR A 655 -30.33 14.81 -7.41
CA THR A 655 -29.91 15.02 -8.79
C THR A 655 -28.92 13.95 -9.21
N ALA A 656 -28.94 13.58 -10.49
CA ALA A 656 -27.95 12.69 -11.07
C ALA A 656 -26.53 13.25 -10.84
N LYS A 657 -26.37 14.58 -10.92
CA LYS A 657 -25.14 15.30 -10.56
C LYS A 657 -24.71 15.09 -9.09
N PHE A 658 -25.65 15.10 -8.15
CA PHE A 658 -25.36 14.81 -6.74
C PHE A 658 -24.87 13.36 -6.56
N LEU A 659 -25.54 12.40 -7.19
CA LEU A 659 -25.12 10.99 -7.18
C LEU A 659 -23.73 10.80 -7.81
N THR A 660 -23.45 11.45 -8.95
CA THR A 660 -22.12 11.49 -9.56
C THR A 660 -21.08 12.10 -8.62
N GLY A 661 -21.42 13.17 -7.91
CA GLY A 661 -20.56 13.76 -6.88
C GLY A 661 -20.26 12.81 -5.71
N LEU A 662 -21.20 11.94 -5.33
CA LEU A 662 -20.98 10.89 -4.34
C LEU A 662 -20.10 9.76 -4.90
N LEU A 663 -20.30 9.33 -6.16
CA LEU A 663 -19.46 8.33 -6.84
C LEU A 663 -18.00 8.79 -6.95
N LEU A 664 -17.76 10.05 -7.31
CA LEU A 664 -16.39 10.59 -7.41
C LEU A 664 -15.70 10.66 -6.04
N LYS A 665 -16.45 10.88 -4.96
CA LYS A 665 -15.90 10.87 -3.59
C LYS A 665 -15.48 9.47 -3.14
N LEU A 666 -16.05 8.40 -3.72
CA LEU A 666 -15.65 7.01 -3.45
C LEU A 666 -14.32 6.60 -4.07
N ARG A 667 -13.73 7.46 -4.91
CA ARG A 667 -12.35 7.29 -5.43
C ARG A 667 -11.30 7.35 -4.32
N ASN A 668 -11.60 8.03 -3.22
CA ASN A 668 -10.72 8.08 -2.06
C ASN A 668 -11.32 7.25 -0.90
N PRO A 669 -10.87 6.00 -0.71
CA PRO A 669 -11.42 5.11 0.32
C PRO A 669 -11.25 5.66 1.75
N GLU A 670 -10.28 6.54 2.00
CA GLU A 670 -10.04 7.11 3.34
C GLU A 670 -11.17 8.04 3.82
N LYS A 671 -12.06 8.47 2.91
CA LYS A 671 -13.21 9.34 3.23
C LYS A 671 -14.52 8.56 3.34
N HIS A 672 -14.54 7.40 4.01
CA HIS A 672 -15.75 6.60 4.22
C HIS A 672 -16.93 7.40 4.81
N ASP A 673 -16.67 8.37 5.68
CA ASP A 673 -17.67 9.26 6.29
C ASP A 673 -18.15 10.41 5.38
N SER A 674 -17.63 10.51 4.15
CA SER A 674 -18.00 11.62 3.27
C SER A 674 -19.44 11.51 2.77
N ILE A 675 -19.89 10.32 2.36
CA ILE A 675 -21.27 10.12 1.90
C ILE A 675 -22.26 10.46 3.01
N ASP A 676 -22.05 9.88 4.20
CA ASP A 676 -22.93 10.08 5.35
C ASP A 676 -23.04 11.55 5.76
N ARG A 677 -21.91 12.29 5.72
CA ARG A 677 -21.91 13.75 5.95
C ARG A 677 -22.74 14.51 4.91
N HIS A 678 -22.58 14.21 3.61
CA HIS A 678 -23.32 14.92 2.57
C HIS A 678 -24.83 14.63 2.63
N MET A 679 -25.19 13.39 2.92
CA MET A 679 -26.59 12.97 3.11
C MET A 679 -27.24 13.66 4.30
N ASN A 680 -26.53 13.74 5.44
CA ASN A 680 -27.00 14.48 6.61
C ASN A 680 -27.15 15.98 6.34
N THR A 681 -26.17 16.59 5.66
CA THR A 681 -26.24 18.01 5.28
C THR A 681 -27.44 18.28 4.37
N LEU A 682 -27.72 17.38 3.42
CA LEU A 682 -28.87 17.51 2.53
C LEU A 682 -30.18 17.44 3.34
N LEU A 683 -30.35 16.44 4.20
CA LEU A 683 -31.55 16.32 5.04
C LEU A 683 -31.73 17.50 6.02
N ASP A 684 -30.64 17.97 6.64
CA ASP A 684 -30.68 19.17 7.49
C ASP A 684 -31.10 20.42 6.70
N THR A 685 -30.70 20.52 5.44
CA THR A 685 -31.12 21.61 4.55
C THR A 685 -32.63 21.54 4.30
N TYR A 686 -33.16 20.35 3.98
CA TYR A 686 -34.60 20.13 3.81
C TYR A 686 -35.40 20.46 5.06
N GLU A 687 -34.98 19.93 6.22
CA GLU A 687 -35.65 20.20 7.49
C GLU A 687 -35.63 21.67 7.88
N ARG A 688 -34.47 22.34 7.82
CA ARG A 688 -34.32 23.70 8.35
C ARG A 688 -34.79 24.77 7.38
N ASN A 689 -34.37 24.67 6.11
CA ASN A 689 -34.56 25.75 5.16
C ASN A 689 -35.89 25.66 4.43
N TYR A 690 -36.48 24.46 4.32
CA TYR A 690 -37.72 24.26 3.58
C TYR A 690 -38.90 23.91 4.48
N LEU A 691 -38.69 23.16 5.57
CA LEU A 691 -39.77 22.64 6.43
C LEU A 691 -39.84 23.29 7.83
N ASN A 692 -38.89 24.15 8.20
CA ASN A 692 -38.77 24.79 9.52
C ASN A 692 -38.77 23.82 10.73
N ILE A 693 -38.23 22.62 10.55
CA ILE A 693 -38.10 21.59 11.59
C ILE A 693 -36.80 21.80 12.38
N LYS A 694 -36.85 21.63 13.71
CA LYS A 694 -35.64 21.59 14.54
C LYS A 694 -34.90 20.27 14.29
N SER A 695 -33.71 20.36 13.69
CA SER A 695 -32.82 19.20 13.47
C SER A 695 -32.53 18.45 14.77
N THR A 696 -32.62 17.12 14.71
CA THR A 696 -32.42 16.19 15.84
C THR A 696 -30.95 16.00 16.21
N ARG A 697 -30.02 16.61 15.45
CA ARG A 697 -28.57 16.53 15.65
C ARG A 697 -28.08 17.59 16.65
N ARG A 698 -27.40 17.18 17.73
CA ARG A 698 -26.66 18.12 18.61
C ARG A 698 -25.48 18.70 17.83
N LYS A 699 -25.32 20.04 17.82
CA LYS A 699 -24.11 20.69 17.27
C LYS A 699 -22.87 20.07 17.93
N LYS A 700 -21.93 19.58 17.11
CA LYS A 700 -20.54 19.38 17.51
C LYS A 700 -19.77 20.65 17.23
#